data_AF-O49185-F1
#
_entry.id   AF-O49185-F1
#
_cell.length_a   1.000
_cell.length_b   1.000
_cell.length_c   1.000
_cell.angle_alpha   90.00
_cell.angle_beta   90.00
_cell.angle_gamma   90.00
#
_symmetry.space_group_name_H-M   'P 1'
#
loop_
_entity.id
_entity.type
_entity.pdbx_description
1 polymer ?
#
loop_
_entity_poly.entity_id
_entity_poly.type
_entity_poly.pdbx_seq_one_letter_code
_entity_poly.pdbx_strand_id
1 'polypeptide(L)'
;MGSEDPHYVAWKDNKDGTACIRDDRYLEPFADALRYRYSKYSEILSAIESSEKSLENFSRGYETMGIHRVEGGVRYREWAPSAREMYFFGEFNNWDRNALPMERDEFGIWSCFIPEAEPGVSPIKHGSKVKAAVVPHQGPWLDRNPAWATFCVQDTKTFLYDTVFWDPPEKFKWTAPDHVKCPDSLRIYECHVGMGSNDLKVGSYREFADNVLPRIKETGYTALQIMAIMEHAYYASFGYHVTNFFAISSRCGIPEDLKYLIDKAHQLGLYVFMDVVHSHASSNSMDGINNFDGTDHQYFHEGERGRHSLWDSRLFNYGHWEVLRFLLSNLRWYMEEYHFDGFRFDGVTSMLYLHSGIGVQFTGNYSEYFGFQVDVDACVYMMLANKLVHDLYPDVAVTIAEDVSGMPTLCVPVDRGGLGFDYRLAMAIPDMWIEVLEKEKDENWNMGNIVFTLTNRRWNEKSIGYCESHDQALVGDKTIAFWLMDAAMYTDMSCNGYPSPAVERGIALHKMIRLLTMCLSGEGYLTFMGNEFGHPEWVDFPREGNGNSYQHARRRWDLCDNESLRYKHLYEFEKIIHALDNAHPFCRFQAHQYIVLQHEGDKLIVVEKGDRLLFVFNFHHSQSYSDYRIGTYWGGRYKLVLDSDGMNTGGHGRVHWDVVHTTRTEQWHNRPYYLQVYIPARTCQVYHCFETWEEEKEKGEKDKQTAKKSEGVVDDTKEKAGGDEKANTRVEEVSAVAAKIDEAVHLNGSQKASAKRQEKVVAGKA
;
A
#
# COMPACT_ATOMS: atom_id res chain seq x y z
N MET A 1 -24.68 -29.85 -18.33
CA MET A 1 -24.29 -29.89 -16.90
C MET A 1 -23.10 -30.84 -16.80
N GLY A 2 -21.88 -30.32 -16.91
CA GLY A 2 -20.67 -31.13 -16.72
C GLY A 2 -20.50 -31.42 -15.24
N SER A 3 -20.10 -32.65 -14.88
CA SER A 3 -19.75 -32.99 -13.51
C SER A 3 -18.63 -32.07 -13.01
N GLU A 4 -18.75 -31.53 -11.80
CA GLU A 4 -17.68 -30.77 -11.14
C GLU A 4 -16.36 -31.58 -11.14
N ASP A 5 -15.22 -30.89 -11.26
CA ASP A 5 -13.88 -31.51 -11.24
C ASP A 5 -13.71 -32.38 -9.98
N PRO A 6 -13.45 -33.70 -10.10
CA PRO A 6 -13.29 -34.58 -8.96
C PRO A 6 -12.24 -34.11 -7.94
N HIS A 7 -11.19 -33.42 -8.41
CA HIS A 7 -10.18 -32.81 -7.53
C HIS A 7 -10.80 -31.74 -6.63
N TYR A 8 -11.49 -30.78 -7.24
CA TYR A 8 -12.14 -29.70 -6.52
C TYR A 8 -13.14 -30.24 -5.50
N VAL A 9 -13.96 -31.22 -5.89
CA VAL A 9 -14.94 -31.86 -5.01
C VAL A 9 -14.28 -32.58 -3.82
N ALA A 10 -13.12 -33.20 -4.02
CA ALA A 10 -12.43 -33.95 -2.97
C ALA A 10 -11.93 -33.06 -1.81
N TRP A 11 -11.65 -31.78 -2.08
CA TRP A 11 -11.01 -30.88 -1.11
C TRP A 11 -11.91 -29.72 -0.66
N LYS A 12 -12.90 -29.28 -1.47
CA LYS A 12 -13.62 -28.01 -1.27
C LYS A 12 -14.32 -27.84 0.09
N ASP A 13 -14.78 -28.94 0.69
CA ASP A 13 -15.57 -28.95 1.93
C ASP A 13 -14.75 -29.37 3.17
N ASN A 14 -13.44 -29.56 3.02
CA ASN A 14 -12.57 -29.96 4.12
C ASN A 14 -12.40 -28.83 5.15
N LYS A 15 -12.46 -29.19 6.44
CA LYS A 15 -12.34 -28.26 7.58
C LYS A 15 -11.07 -28.46 8.41
N ASP A 16 -10.14 -29.26 7.91
CA ASP A 16 -8.86 -29.62 8.55
C ASP A 16 -7.69 -28.77 8.03
N GLY A 17 -7.98 -27.65 7.36
CA GLY A 17 -6.96 -26.79 6.74
C GLY A 17 -6.52 -27.22 5.34
N THR A 18 -7.12 -28.26 4.75
CA THR A 18 -6.75 -28.73 3.40
C THR A 18 -7.66 -28.24 2.28
N ALA A 19 -8.65 -27.39 2.56
CA ALA A 19 -9.54 -26.88 1.52
C ALA A 19 -8.82 -26.02 0.47
N CYS A 20 -7.70 -25.38 0.81
CA CYS A 20 -6.86 -24.67 -0.15
C CYS A 20 -6.33 -25.55 -1.30
N ILE A 21 -6.21 -26.87 -1.11
CA ILE A 21 -5.76 -27.82 -2.12
C ILE A 21 -6.71 -27.85 -3.33
N ARG A 22 -7.99 -27.50 -3.14
CA ARG A 22 -9.00 -27.49 -4.22
C ARG A 22 -8.60 -26.59 -5.40
N ASP A 23 -7.82 -25.53 -5.14
CA ASP A 23 -7.39 -24.55 -6.13
C ASP A 23 -5.97 -24.85 -6.66
N ASP A 24 -5.22 -25.74 -6.00
CA ASP A 24 -3.85 -26.09 -6.34
C ASP A 24 -3.49 -27.54 -5.98
N ARG A 25 -3.41 -28.37 -7.03
CA ARG A 25 -3.08 -29.81 -6.93
C ARG A 25 -1.67 -30.07 -6.41
N TYR A 26 -0.73 -29.13 -6.54
CA TYR A 26 0.65 -29.31 -6.09
C TYR A 26 0.78 -29.28 -4.56
N LEU A 27 -0.28 -28.88 -3.85
CA LEU A 27 -0.34 -28.93 -2.39
C LEU A 27 -0.65 -30.33 -1.82
N GLU A 28 -1.17 -31.27 -2.63
CA GLU A 28 -1.57 -32.61 -2.16
C GLU A 28 -0.48 -33.36 -1.38
N PRO A 29 0.80 -33.39 -1.83
CA PRO A 29 1.87 -34.07 -1.08
C PRO A 29 2.16 -33.44 0.29
N PHE A 30 1.69 -32.21 0.53
CA PHE A 30 1.92 -31.44 1.74
C PHE A 30 0.66 -31.30 2.61
N ALA A 31 -0.40 -32.07 2.32
CA ALA A 31 -1.66 -32.05 3.07
C ALA A 31 -1.45 -32.25 4.58
N ASP A 32 -0.52 -33.12 4.99
CA ASP A 32 -0.24 -33.36 6.41
C ASP A 32 0.43 -32.16 7.09
N ALA A 33 1.29 -31.42 6.38
CA ALA A 33 1.87 -30.18 6.90
C ALA A 33 0.79 -29.10 7.08
N LEU A 34 -0.14 -29.00 6.12
CA LEU A 34 -1.29 -28.09 6.20
C LEU A 34 -2.22 -28.45 7.37
N ARG A 35 -2.54 -29.74 7.55
CA ARG A 35 -3.32 -30.24 8.70
C ARG A 35 -2.63 -29.94 10.01
N TYR A 36 -1.32 -30.17 10.09
CA TYR A 36 -0.56 -29.90 11.30
C TYR A 36 -0.62 -28.41 11.67
N ARG A 37 -0.30 -27.53 10.72
CA ARG A 37 -0.40 -26.07 10.91
C ARG A 37 -1.80 -25.64 11.36
N TYR A 38 -2.84 -26.11 10.66
CA TYR A 38 -4.22 -25.75 10.99
C TYR A 38 -4.68 -26.31 12.34
N SER A 39 -4.21 -27.51 12.72
CA SER A 39 -4.48 -28.07 14.05
C SER A 39 -3.85 -27.24 15.16
N LYS A 40 -2.64 -26.71 14.96
CA LYS A 40 -1.98 -25.80 15.91
C LYS A 40 -2.68 -24.46 16.04
N TYR A 41 -3.10 -23.89 14.92
CA TYR A 41 -3.94 -22.70 14.93
C TYR A 41 -5.26 -22.94 15.70
N SER A 42 -5.94 -24.06 15.44
CA SER A 42 -7.21 -24.40 16.09
C SER A 42 -7.04 -24.66 17.59
N GLU A 43 -5.95 -25.30 17.99
CA GLU A 43 -5.58 -25.54 19.39
C GLU A 43 -5.41 -24.22 20.14
N ILE A 44 -4.63 -23.28 19.60
CA ILE A 44 -4.38 -21.98 20.23
C ILE A 44 -5.63 -21.11 20.23
N LEU A 45 -6.38 -21.04 19.13
CA LEU A 45 -7.64 -20.29 19.08
C LEU A 45 -8.65 -20.80 20.12
N SER A 46 -8.83 -22.11 20.21
CA SER A 46 -9.72 -22.74 21.20
C SER A 46 -9.26 -22.46 22.63
N ALA A 47 -7.95 -22.48 22.89
CA ALA A 47 -7.40 -22.10 24.18
C ALA A 47 -7.74 -20.63 24.52
N ILE A 48 -7.58 -19.69 23.58
CA ILE A 48 -7.91 -18.27 23.75
C ILE A 48 -9.40 -18.09 24.02
N GLU A 49 -10.26 -18.72 23.23
CA GLU A 49 -11.72 -18.65 23.41
C GLU A 49 -12.16 -19.23 24.76
N SER A 50 -11.46 -20.26 25.26
CA SER A 50 -11.78 -20.89 26.54
C SER A 50 -11.31 -20.07 27.75
N SER A 51 -10.13 -19.46 27.69
CA SER A 51 -9.54 -18.73 28.84
C SER A 51 -9.87 -17.24 28.83
N GLU A 52 -9.96 -16.61 27.66
CA GLU A 52 -10.12 -15.16 27.46
C GLU A 52 -11.49 -14.82 26.84
N LYS A 53 -12.35 -15.84 26.68
CA LYS A 53 -13.72 -15.80 26.11
C LYS A 53 -13.79 -15.57 24.60
N SER A 54 -12.88 -14.81 24.02
CA SER A 54 -12.81 -14.55 22.58
C SER A 54 -11.45 -14.01 22.16
N LEU A 55 -11.11 -14.20 20.88
CA LEU A 55 -9.95 -13.55 20.26
C LEU A 55 -10.05 -12.02 20.32
N GLU A 56 -11.26 -11.49 20.19
CA GLU A 56 -11.55 -10.08 20.39
C GLU A 56 -11.09 -9.60 21.78
N ASN A 57 -11.56 -10.23 22.87
CA ASN A 57 -11.19 -9.82 24.23
C ASN A 57 -9.68 -9.96 24.47
N PHE A 58 -9.08 -11.02 23.94
CA PHE A 58 -7.64 -11.26 24.07
C PHE A 58 -6.79 -10.13 23.49
N SER A 59 -7.24 -9.52 22.39
CA SER A 59 -6.58 -8.38 21.74
C SER A 59 -6.80 -7.03 22.44
N ARG A 60 -7.54 -6.96 23.56
CA ARG A 60 -7.71 -5.72 24.35
C ARG A 60 -6.67 -5.59 25.46
N GLY A 61 -5.49 -6.20 25.29
CA GLY A 61 -4.41 -6.17 26.26
C GLY A 61 -4.01 -4.74 26.65
N TYR A 62 -4.03 -3.82 25.69
CA TYR A 62 -3.69 -2.41 25.89
C TYR A 62 -4.64 -1.67 26.84
N GLU A 63 -5.84 -2.18 27.16
CA GLU A 63 -6.74 -1.55 28.15
C GLU A 63 -6.36 -1.85 29.60
N THR A 64 -5.51 -2.87 29.80
CA THR A 64 -5.13 -3.35 31.13
C THR A 64 -3.64 -3.30 31.38
N MET A 65 -2.83 -3.62 30.37
CA MET A 65 -1.37 -3.55 30.38
C MET A 65 -0.89 -2.14 30.06
N GLY A 66 0.27 -1.76 30.58
CA GLY A 66 0.76 -0.39 30.49
C GLY A 66 0.18 0.53 31.57
N ILE A 67 0.22 1.83 31.32
CA ILE A 67 -0.09 2.87 32.30
C ILE A 67 -1.45 3.49 31.98
N HIS A 68 -2.39 3.39 32.91
CA HIS A 68 -3.79 3.77 32.70
C HIS A 68 -4.30 4.69 33.80
N ARG A 69 -4.91 5.81 33.40
CA ARG A 69 -5.80 6.57 34.29
C ARG A 69 -7.07 5.74 34.50
N VAL A 70 -7.37 5.41 35.74
CA VAL A 70 -8.56 4.63 36.13
C VAL A 70 -9.29 5.36 37.27
N GLU A 71 -10.46 4.85 37.67
CA GLU A 71 -11.19 5.40 38.82
C GLU A 71 -10.29 5.44 40.07
N GLY A 72 -10.18 6.61 40.69
CA GLY A 72 -9.44 6.82 41.93
C GLY A 72 -7.91 6.93 41.79
N GLY A 73 -7.31 6.81 40.59
CA GLY A 73 -5.84 6.80 40.50
C GLY A 73 -5.25 6.48 39.14
N VAL A 74 -3.99 6.07 39.12
CA VAL A 74 -3.29 5.55 37.94
C VAL A 74 -2.84 4.13 38.25
N ARG A 75 -3.14 3.19 37.35
CA ARG A 75 -2.71 1.80 37.42
C ARG A 75 -1.59 1.57 36.41
N TYR A 76 -0.56 0.86 36.81
CA TYR A 76 0.46 0.34 35.89
C TYR A 76 0.51 -1.18 36.00
N ARG A 77 0.48 -1.88 34.86
CA ARG A 77 0.68 -3.34 34.77
C ARG A 77 1.72 -3.67 33.71
N GLU A 78 2.57 -4.66 33.99
CA GLU A 78 3.66 -5.05 33.09
C GLU A 78 3.98 -6.54 33.22
N TRP A 79 4.28 -7.19 32.09
CA TRP A 79 4.71 -8.58 32.11
C TRP A 79 6.24 -8.62 32.23
N ALA A 80 6.75 -9.29 33.26
CA ALA A 80 8.20 -9.45 33.49
C ALA A 80 8.44 -10.67 34.40
N PRO A 81 8.25 -11.89 33.88
CA PRO A 81 8.14 -13.09 34.70
C PRO A 81 9.43 -13.44 35.46
N SER A 82 10.59 -13.06 34.91
CA SER A 82 11.92 -13.33 35.46
C SER A 82 12.47 -12.23 36.35
N ALA A 83 11.76 -11.10 36.48
CA ALA A 83 12.13 -10.06 37.43
C ALA A 83 12.01 -10.57 38.86
N ARG A 84 12.96 -10.22 39.72
CA ARG A 84 12.90 -10.51 41.17
C ARG A 84 12.03 -9.50 41.90
N GLU A 85 12.19 -8.23 41.56
CA GLU A 85 11.40 -7.10 42.06
C GLU A 85 11.17 -6.12 40.91
N MET A 86 10.05 -5.39 40.96
CA MET A 86 9.78 -4.28 40.06
C MET A 86 9.28 -3.06 40.81
N TYR A 87 9.64 -1.89 40.30
CA TYR A 87 9.21 -0.60 40.81
C TYR A 87 8.77 0.32 39.67
N PHE A 88 7.88 1.26 39.97
CA PHE A 88 7.44 2.28 39.01
C PHE A 88 7.84 3.66 39.49
N PHE A 89 8.51 4.44 38.66
CA PHE A 89 9.10 5.71 39.07
C PHE A 89 9.11 6.71 37.92
N GLY A 90 9.35 7.98 38.24
CA GLY A 90 9.37 9.04 37.24
C GLY A 90 9.42 10.42 37.87
N GLU A 91 9.07 11.43 37.10
CA GLU A 91 9.05 12.81 37.61
C GLU A 91 8.06 12.98 38.76
N PHE A 92 6.96 12.23 38.77
CA PHE A 92 5.93 12.29 39.81
C PHE A 92 6.44 11.91 41.21
N ASN A 93 7.55 11.17 41.33
CA ASN A 93 8.16 10.78 42.59
C ASN A 93 9.63 11.24 42.71
N ASN A 94 10.00 12.30 41.97
CA ASN A 94 11.37 12.84 41.93
C ASN A 94 12.44 11.80 41.50
N TRP A 95 12.06 10.86 40.64
CA TRP A 95 12.92 9.78 40.16
C TRP A 95 13.44 8.84 41.26
N ASP A 96 12.75 8.75 42.40
CA ASP A 96 13.06 7.75 43.41
C ASP A 96 12.62 6.35 42.94
N ARG A 97 13.61 5.55 42.55
CA ARG A 97 13.42 4.19 42.01
C ARG A 97 12.81 3.22 43.01
N ASN A 98 12.90 3.51 44.31
CA ASN A 98 12.51 2.59 45.38
C ASN A 98 11.14 2.93 45.98
N ALA A 99 10.57 4.08 45.61
CA ALA A 99 9.41 4.64 46.31
C ALA A 99 8.10 3.86 46.08
N LEU A 100 7.97 3.15 44.96
CA LEU A 100 6.72 2.47 44.58
C LEU A 100 6.99 1.04 44.07
N PRO A 101 7.08 0.05 44.97
CA PRO A 101 7.18 -1.36 44.59
C PRO A 101 5.90 -1.85 43.91
N MET A 102 6.05 -2.81 43.01
CA MET A 102 4.96 -3.49 42.32
C MET A 102 4.70 -4.88 42.91
N GLU A 103 3.46 -5.36 42.81
CA GLU A 103 3.05 -6.68 43.23
C GLU A 103 3.00 -7.63 42.03
N ARG A 104 3.61 -8.81 42.17
CA ARG A 104 3.69 -9.86 41.13
C ARG A 104 2.58 -10.89 41.32
N ASP A 105 1.86 -11.22 40.26
CA ASP A 105 0.90 -12.32 40.24
C ASP A 105 1.53 -13.68 39.87
N GLU A 106 0.69 -14.70 39.75
CA GLU A 106 1.12 -16.07 39.43
C GLU A 106 1.66 -16.24 38.00
N PHE A 107 1.29 -15.35 37.07
CA PHE A 107 1.72 -15.37 35.67
C PHE A 107 2.93 -14.48 35.41
N GLY A 108 3.45 -13.81 36.45
CA GLY A 108 4.58 -12.90 36.32
C GLY A 108 4.21 -11.53 35.77
N ILE A 109 2.93 -11.14 35.89
CA ILE A 109 2.49 -9.78 35.66
C ILE A 109 2.64 -9.00 36.96
N TRP A 110 3.34 -7.87 36.87
CA TRP A 110 3.55 -6.93 37.95
C TRP A 110 2.52 -5.82 37.88
N SER A 111 2.04 -5.34 39.02
CA SER A 111 1.09 -4.22 39.07
C SER A 111 1.33 -3.28 40.24
N CYS A 112 1.01 -2.01 40.04
CA CYS A 112 0.88 -1.04 41.14
C CYS A 112 -0.25 -0.06 40.86
N PHE A 113 -0.71 0.60 41.91
CA PHE A 113 -1.76 1.61 41.86
C PHE A 113 -1.32 2.85 42.65
N ILE A 114 -1.40 4.01 42.01
CA ILE A 114 -1.12 5.30 42.63
C ILE A 114 -2.47 5.99 42.84
N PRO A 115 -2.92 6.18 44.10
CA PRO A 115 -4.18 6.86 44.37
C PRO A 115 -4.08 8.34 44.03
N GLU A 116 -5.21 8.93 43.64
CA GLU A 116 -5.32 10.38 43.52
C GLU A 116 -5.24 11.06 44.89
N ALA A 117 -4.50 12.17 44.96
CA ALA A 117 -4.43 12.99 46.18
C ALA A 117 -5.74 13.75 46.42
N GLU A 118 -6.41 14.14 45.34
CA GLU A 118 -7.71 14.82 45.34
C GLU A 118 -8.63 14.19 44.28
N PRO A 119 -9.95 14.06 44.53
CA PRO A 119 -10.88 13.46 43.58
C PRO A 119 -10.80 14.08 42.18
N GLY A 120 -10.53 13.27 41.17
CA GLY A 120 -10.44 13.68 39.78
C GLY A 120 -9.07 14.21 39.34
N VAL A 121 -8.13 14.46 40.26
CA VAL A 121 -6.79 14.94 39.93
C VAL A 121 -5.83 13.77 39.72
N SER A 122 -5.26 13.65 38.51
CA SER A 122 -4.31 12.58 38.23
C SER A 122 -3.05 12.69 39.10
N PRO A 123 -2.62 11.61 39.78
CA PRO A 123 -1.37 11.61 40.54
C PRO A 123 -0.12 11.68 39.66
N ILE A 124 -0.24 11.34 38.38
CA ILE A 124 0.81 11.55 37.37
C ILE A 124 0.31 12.61 36.39
N LYS A 125 1.08 13.69 36.25
CA LYS A 125 0.74 14.78 35.34
C LYS A 125 0.93 14.32 33.89
N HIS A 126 -0.02 14.62 33.01
CA HIS A 126 0.15 14.46 31.56
C HIS A 126 1.45 15.11 31.09
N GLY A 127 2.18 14.41 30.22
CA GLY A 127 3.46 14.88 29.68
C GLY A 127 4.65 14.62 30.61
N SER A 128 4.44 14.05 31.80
CA SER A 128 5.55 13.69 32.69
C SER A 128 6.23 12.39 32.28
N LYS A 129 7.54 12.30 32.51
CA LYS A 129 8.36 11.14 32.18
C LYS A 129 8.27 10.07 33.28
N VAL A 130 8.20 8.81 32.85
CA VAL A 130 8.06 7.64 33.73
C VAL A 130 8.88 6.45 33.21
N LYS A 131 9.28 5.55 34.12
CA LYS A 131 10.00 4.30 33.84
C LYS A 131 9.63 3.19 34.81
N ALA A 132 9.93 1.96 34.41
CA ALA A 132 9.95 0.80 35.29
C ALA A 132 11.39 0.47 35.69
N ALA A 133 11.62 0.19 36.97
CA ALA A 133 12.88 -0.33 37.47
C ALA A 133 12.71 -1.83 37.68
N VAL A 134 13.48 -2.61 36.93
CA VAL A 134 13.50 -4.08 36.97
C VAL A 134 14.73 -4.52 37.75
N VAL A 135 14.52 -5.32 38.78
CA VAL A 135 15.60 -5.93 39.57
C VAL A 135 15.74 -7.38 39.15
N PRO A 136 16.76 -7.73 38.34
CA PRO A 136 16.99 -9.13 37.97
C PRO A 136 17.53 -9.94 39.16
N HIS A 137 17.49 -11.26 39.05
CA HIS A 137 18.13 -12.16 40.03
C HIS A 137 19.65 -11.98 40.11
N GLN A 138 20.27 -11.61 38.99
CA GLN A 138 21.70 -11.35 38.86
C GLN A 138 21.92 -10.11 38.00
N GLY A 139 22.90 -9.28 38.36
CA GLY A 139 23.23 -8.05 37.63
C GLY A 139 22.67 -6.78 38.26
N PRO A 140 22.87 -5.63 37.61
CA PRO A 140 22.41 -4.33 38.10
C PRO A 140 20.89 -4.16 37.93
N TRP A 141 20.34 -3.15 38.60
CA TRP A 141 18.99 -2.66 38.32
C TRP A 141 18.91 -2.14 36.88
N LEU A 142 17.77 -2.38 36.25
CA LEU A 142 17.53 -2.05 34.86
C LEU A 142 16.40 -1.04 34.78
N ASP A 143 16.68 0.14 34.23
CA ASP A 143 15.65 1.13 33.93
C ASP A 143 15.08 0.81 32.54
N ARG A 144 13.76 0.68 32.44
CA ARG A 144 13.05 0.30 31.21
C ARG A 144 11.90 1.26 30.94
N ASN A 145 11.70 1.55 29.66
CA ASN A 145 10.44 2.10 29.18
C ASN A 145 9.39 0.97 29.22
N PRO A 146 8.22 1.17 29.84
CA PRO A 146 7.13 0.18 29.80
C PRO A 146 6.91 -0.36 28.39
N ALA A 147 6.76 -1.68 28.24
CA ALA A 147 6.63 -2.31 26.93
C ALA A 147 5.37 -1.85 26.18
N TRP A 148 4.36 -1.44 26.94
CA TRP A 148 3.06 -0.93 26.48
C TRP A 148 2.99 0.61 26.50
N ALA A 149 4.15 1.29 26.48
CA ALA A 149 4.20 2.75 26.38
C ALA A 149 3.52 3.24 25.09
N THR A 150 2.63 4.24 25.22
CA THR A 150 1.87 4.83 24.10
C THR A 150 2.54 6.07 23.50
N PHE A 151 3.52 6.65 24.21
CA PHE A 151 4.33 7.75 23.71
C PHE A 151 5.69 7.77 24.40
N CYS A 152 6.75 7.91 23.61
CA CYS A 152 8.12 8.03 24.09
C CYS A 152 8.78 9.22 23.42
N VAL A 153 9.65 9.95 24.10
CA VAL A 153 10.36 11.11 23.52
C VAL A 153 11.86 10.99 23.72
N GLN A 154 12.64 11.43 22.74
CA GLN A 154 14.10 11.43 22.83
C GLN A 154 14.61 12.50 23.78
N ASP A 155 15.50 12.12 24.70
CA ASP A 155 16.26 13.08 25.49
C ASP A 155 17.39 13.69 24.66
N THR A 156 17.44 15.02 24.62
CA THR A 156 18.42 15.77 23.81
C THR A 156 19.88 15.64 24.28
N LYS A 157 20.13 15.12 25.50
CA LYS A 157 21.48 14.96 26.06
C LYS A 157 21.96 13.52 25.99
N THR A 158 21.10 12.56 26.32
CA THR A 158 21.47 11.13 26.34
C THR A 158 21.16 10.41 25.03
N PHE A 159 20.31 10.99 24.18
CA PHE A 159 19.75 10.37 22.98
C PHE A 159 18.88 9.13 23.21
N LEU A 160 18.69 8.72 24.47
CA LEU A 160 17.75 7.66 24.86
C LEU A 160 16.33 8.20 24.83
N TYR A 161 15.37 7.28 24.65
CA TYR A 161 13.96 7.61 24.78
C TYR A 161 13.44 7.38 26.20
N ASP A 162 12.57 8.26 26.64
CA ASP A 162 11.83 8.13 27.89
C ASP A 162 10.33 8.02 27.59
N THR A 163 9.65 7.10 28.26
CA THR A 163 8.19 7.03 28.22
C THR A 163 7.57 8.26 28.84
N VAL A 164 6.57 8.80 28.15
CA VAL A 164 5.78 9.95 28.59
C VAL A 164 4.38 9.45 28.95
N PHE A 165 3.91 9.82 30.14
CA PHE A 165 2.53 9.54 30.53
C PHE A 165 1.56 10.39 29.68
N TRP A 166 0.94 9.75 28.69
CA TRP A 166 0.08 10.41 27.71
C TRP A 166 -1.40 10.32 28.08
N ASP A 167 -1.86 11.26 28.91
CA ASP A 167 -3.30 11.43 29.21
C ASP A 167 -3.76 12.88 28.96
N PRO A 168 -3.87 13.31 27.69
CA PRO A 168 -4.22 14.69 27.38
C PRO A 168 -5.61 15.04 27.95
N PRO A 169 -5.79 16.25 28.51
CA PRO A 169 -7.05 16.65 29.14
C PRO A 169 -8.20 16.76 28.13
N GLU A 170 -7.89 17.07 26.87
CA GLU A 170 -8.83 17.08 25.76
C GLU A 170 -8.51 15.90 24.84
N LYS A 171 -9.50 15.02 24.63
CA LYS A 171 -9.38 13.95 23.64
C LYS A 171 -9.53 14.54 22.23
N PHE A 172 -8.81 13.95 21.28
CA PHE A 172 -8.95 14.27 19.86
C PHE A 172 -10.41 14.12 19.41
N LYS A 173 -10.88 15.04 18.57
CA LYS A 173 -12.24 15.02 18.01
C LYS A 173 -12.15 14.67 16.53
N TRP A 174 -12.44 13.41 16.21
CA TRP A 174 -12.58 12.93 14.84
C TRP A 174 -13.71 13.67 14.12
N THR A 175 -13.51 13.94 12.83
CA THR A 175 -14.49 14.60 11.98
C THR A 175 -14.85 13.79 10.74
N ALA A 176 -13.98 12.87 10.33
CA ALA A 176 -14.27 11.82 9.36
C ALA A 176 -14.92 10.59 10.03
N PRO A 177 -15.53 9.68 9.24
CA PRO A 177 -15.83 8.32 9.70
C PRO A 177 -14.55 7.62 10.17
N ASP A 178 -14.69 6.69 11.13
CA ASP A 178 -13.56 5.95 11.68
C ASP A 178 -12.80 5.13 10.63
N HIS A 179 -13.48 4.72 9.56
CA HIS A 179 -12.85 3.97 8.48
C HIS A 179 -13.41 4.34 7.12
N VAL A 180 -12.59 4.14 6.09
CA VAL A 180 -12.98 4.30 4.69
C VAL A 180 -13.20 2.92 4.07
N LYS A 181 -14.27 2.78 3.29
CA LYS A 181 -14.52 1.54 2.54
C LYS A 181 -13.35 1.25 1.59
N CYS A 182 -12.87 0.02 1.58
CA CYS A 182 -11.82 -0.40 0.65
C CYS A 182 -12.19 -0.07 -0.81
N PRO A 183 -11.32 0.64 -1.55
CA PRO A 183 -11.59 1.03 -2.93
C PRO A 183 -11.52 -0.18 -3.87
N ASP A 184 -12.36 -0.17 -4.91
CA ASP A 184 -12.40 -1.23 -5.93
C ASP A 184 -11.05 -1.43 -6.65
N SER A 185 -10.31 -0.34 -6.87
CA SER A 185 -8.93 -0.35 -7.39
C SER A 185 -8.00 0.19 -6.31
N LEU A 186 -7.08 -0.65 -5.85
CA LEU A 186 -6.13 -0.28 -4.82
C LEU A 186 -4.88 0.35 -5.46
N ARG A 187 -4.81 1.68 -5.41
CA ARG A 187 -3.70 2.48 -5.92
C ARG A 187 -3.04 3.17 -4.74
N ILE A 188 -1.95 2.57 -4.28
CA ILE A 188 -1.31 2.84 -3.00
C ILE A 188 -0.16 3.82 -3.19
N TYR A 189 -0.16 4.87 -2.38
CA TYR A 189 0.95 5.79 -2.25
C TYR A 189 1.75 5.45 -0.98
N GLU A 190 2.91 4.85 -1.14
CA GLU A 190 3.82 4.52 -0.06
C GLU A 190 4.63 5.75 0.36
N CYS A 191 4.66 6.04 1.65
CA CYS A 191 5.22 7.28 2.16
C CYS A 191 5.85 7.15 3.53
N HIS A 192 6.79 8.05 3.81
CA HIS A 192 7.42 8.21 5.11
C HIS A 192 7.32 9.68 5.54
N VAL A 193 6.54 9.94 6.59
CA VAL A 193 6.20 11.31 7.05
C VAL A 193 7.44 12.16 7.28
N GLY A 194 8.43 11.63 8.00
CA GLY A 194 9.63 12.38 8.39
C GLY A 194 10.49 12.90 7.23
N MET A 195 10.40 12.30 6.04
CA MET A 195 11.13 12.79 4.85
C MET A 195 10.17 13.34 3.79
N GLY A 196 8.88 13.49 4.10
CA GLY A 196 7.88 14.06 3.20
C GLY A 196 7.98 15.57 3.04
N SER A 197 8.87 16.26 3.78
CA SER A 197 9.12 17.69 3.62
C SER A 197 10.11 17.98 2.48
N ASN A 198 10.02 19.19 1.91
CA ASN A 198 11.04 19.72 1.01
C ASN A 198 12.31 20.17 1.75
N ASP A 199 12.16 20.54 3.01
CA ASP A 199 13.21 21.09 3.85
C ASP A 199 14.18 20.02 4.35
N LEU A 200 15.38 20.46 4.76
CA LEU A 200 16.45 19.63 5.32
C LEU A 200 16.20 19.31 6.81
N LYS A 201 15.05 18.73 7.13
CA LYS A 201 14.63 18.40 8.50
C LYS A 201 13.73 17.17 8.52
N VAL A 202 13.45 16.65 9.72
CA VAL A 202 12.31 15.75 9.90
C VAL A 202 11.00 16.53 9.73
N GLY A 203 10.16 16.12 8.78
CA GLY A 203 8.81 16.62 8.58
C GLY A 203 7.84 16.13 9.65
N SER A 204 6.78 16.91 9.92
CA SER A 204 5.76 16.57 10.91
C SER A 204 4.51 15.92 10.31
N TYR A 205 3.74 15.22 11.14
CA TYR A 205 2.44 14.65 10.76
C TYR A 205 1.49 15.73 10.22
N ARG A 206 1.45 16.92 10.85
CA ARG A 206 0.62 18.04 10.38
C ARG A 206 1.07 18.58 9.02
N GLU A 207 2.38 18.77 8.83
CA GLU A 207 2.91 19.24 7.54
C GLU A 207 2.60 18.24 6.41
N PHE A 208 2.71 16.95 6.68
CA PHE A 208 2.36 15.91 5.71
C PHE A 208 0.85 15.93 5.40
N ALA A 209 0.03 16.00 6.45
CA ALA A 209 -1.42 16.09 6.33
C ALA A 209 -1.86 17.30 5.50
N ASP A 210 -1.22 18.46 5.71
CA ASP A 210 -1.60 19.71 5.08
C ASP A 210 -1.06 19.89 3.67
N ASN A 211 0.16 19.42 3.40
CA ASN A 211 0.86 19.75 2.16
C ASN A 211 1.02 18.58 1.20
N VAL A 212 0.97 17.34 1.69
CA VAL A 212 1.23 16.13 0.89
C VAL A 212 -0.04 15.36 0.58
N LEU A 213 -0.95 15.17 1.56
CA LEU A 213 -2.23 14.49 1.30
C LEU A 213 -3.05 15.10 0.15
N PRO A 214 -3.17 16.44 0.01
CA PRO A 214 -3.88 17.02 -1.12
C PRO A 214 -3.27 16.64 -2.47
N ARG A 215 -1.94 16.55 -2.55
CA ARG A 215 -1.21 16.16 -3.77
C ARG A 215 -1.49 14.71 -4.13
N ILE A 216 -1.46 13.83 -3.13
CA ILE A 216 -1.77 12.40 -3.31
C ILE A 216 -3.19 12.22 -3.84
N LYS A 217 -4.15 12.93 -3.25
CA LYS A 217 -5.54 12.91 -3.71
C LYS A 217 -5.69 13.46 -5.13
N GLU A 218 -5.01 14.57 -5.44
CA GLU A 218 -5.02 15.17 -6.77
C GLU A 218 -4.48 14.23 -7.85
N THR A 219 -3.43 13.46 -7.53
CA THR A 219 -2.86 12.47 -8.46
C THR A 219 -3.80 11.31 -8.75
N GLY A 220 -4.78 11.03 -7.89
CA GLY A 220 -5.79 9.98 -8.08
C GLY A 220 -5.50 8.64 -7.39
N TYR A 221 -4.51 8.60 -6.49
CA TYR A 221 -4.32 7.47 -5.57
C TYR A 221 -5.55 7.30 -4.67
N THR A 222 -5.81 6.06 -4.27
CA THR A 222 -6.96 5.69 -3.46
C THR A 222 -6.58 5.25 -2.05
N ALA A 223 -5.30 4.91 -1.85
CA ALA A 223 -4.79 4.47 -0.57
C ALA A 223 -3.39 5.02 -0.26
N LEU A 224 -3.04 5.00 1.02
CA LEU A 224 -1.75 5.36 1.60
C LEU A 224 -1.14 4.13 2.27
N GLN A 225 0.15 3.90 2.08
CA GLN A 225 0.95 3.04 2.95
C GLN A 225 1.87 3.94 3.77
N ILE A 226 1.63 4.05 5.07
CA ILE A 226 2.44 4.92 5.94
C ILE A 226 3.47 4.07 6.69
N MET A 227 4.72 4.29 6.32
CA MET A 227 5.88 3.63 6.92
C MET A 227 6.31 4.33 8.22
N ALA A 228 7.09 3.63 9.03
CA ALA A 228 7.82 4.19 10.18
C ALA A 228 6.93 4.88 11.24
N ILE A 229 5.72 4.37 11.47
CA ILE A 229 4.81 4.87 12.51
C ILE A 229 5.21 4.36 13.90
N MET A 230 5.44 3.05 14.06
CA MET A 230 5.90 2.50 15.34
C MET A 230 7.24 3.13 15.74
N GLU A 231 7.38 3.50 17.01
CA GLU A 231 8.56 4.22 17.48
C GLU A 231 9.82 3.37 17.35
N HIS A 232 10.86 3.99 16.79
CA HIS A 232 12.13 3.38 16.46
C HIS A 232 13.25 4.37 16.79
N ALA A 233 14.23 3.97 17.61
CA ALA A 233 15.27 4.90 18.08
C ALA A 233 16.29 5.29 16.98
N TYR A 234 16.53 4.40 16.01
CA TYR A 234 17.46 4.65 14.91
C TYR A 234 16.71 5.14 13.67
N TYR A 235 16.80 6.45 13.36
CA TYR A 235 16.03 7.04 12.25
C TYR A 235 16.41 6.44 10.88
N ALA A 236 17.67 6.09 10.68
CA ALA A 236 18.13 5.46 9.44
C ALA A 236 17.71 3.99 9.30
N SER A 237 17.05 3.40 10.31
CA SER A 237 16.38 2.09 10.15
C SER A 237 15.13 2.16 9.28
N PHE A 238 14.70 3.38 8.92
CA PHE A 238 13.50 3.62 8.11
C PHE A 238 12.20 3.09 8.73
N GLY A 239 12.19 2.87 10.05
CA GLY A 239 11.07 2.30 10.79
C GLY A 239 11.22 0.82 11.15
N TYR A 240 12.17 0.10 10.55
CA TYR A 240 12.28 -1.35 10.71
C TYR A 240 12.81 -1.79 12.09
N HIS A 241 13.60 -0.98 12.78
CA HIS A 241 14.09 -1.32 14.13
C HIS A 241 13.20 -0.73 15.23
N VAL A 242 12.01 -1.29 15.36
CA VAL A 242 11.01 -0.87 16.37
C VAL A 242 11.53 -1.09 17.79
N THR A 243 11.36 -0.07 18.64
CA THR A 243 11.73 -0.10 20.05
C THR A 243 10.50 -0.11 20.97
N ASN A 244 9.47 0.69 20.66
CA ASN A 244 8.26 0.82 21.48
C ASN A 244 7.01 0.63 20.60
N PHE A 245 6.43 -0.57 20.63
CA PHE A 245 5.44 -1.02 19.63
C PHE A 245 4.11 -0.27 19.67
N PHE A 246 3.68 0.20 20.84
CA PHE A 246 2.42 0.94 21.02
C PHE A 246 2.59 2.46 20.88
N ALA A 247 3.83 2.94 20.79
CA ALA A 247 4.13 4.35 20.64
C ALA A 247 4.27 4.73 19.16
N ILE A 248 3.66 5.84 18.79
CA ILE A 248 3.93 6.52 17.52
C ILE A 248 5.31 7.18 17.56
N SER A 249 5.95 7.37 16.40
CA SER A 249 7.26 8.02 16.36
C SER A 249 7.15 9.51 16.70
N SER A 250 7.69 9.88 17.85
CA SER A 250 7.66 11.24 18.40
C SER A 250 8.43 12.26 17.56
N ARG A 251 9.30 11.81 16.65
CA ARG A 251 10.03 12.70 15.73
C ARG A 251 9.11 13.51 14.83
N CYS A 252 7.93 12.97 14.49
CA CYS A 252 7.00 13.62 13.56
C CYS A 252 5.89 14.39 14.29
N GLY A 253 5.76 14.29 15.61
CA GLY A 253 4.75 15.00 16.40
C GLY A 253 4.23 14.20 17.59
N ILE A 254 3.10 14.63 18.13
CA ILE A 254 2.39 13.96 19.23
C ILE A 254 1.32 12.99 18.69
N PRO A 255 0.79 12.05 19.50
CA PRO A 255 -0.26 11.13 19.07
C PRO A 255 -1.46 11.78 18.37
N GLU A 256 -1.91 12.94 18.87
CA GLU A 256 -3.03 13.70 18.30
C GLU A 256 -2.71 14.27 16.90
N ASP A 257 -1.44 14.46 16.56
CA ASP A 257 -1.04 14.89 15.22
C ASP A 257 -1.10 13.74 14.21
N LEU A 258 -0.83 12.50 14.64
CA LEU A 258 -1.09 11.33 13.79
C LEU A 258 -2.59 11.15 13.58
N LYS A 259 -3.41 11.26 14.64
CA LYS A 259 -4.87 11.23 14.52
C LYS A 259 -5.38 12.30 13.54
N TYR A 260 -4.81 13.50 13.59
CA TYR A 260 -5.11 14.56 12.62
C TYR A 260 -4.77 14.17 11.17
N LEU A 261 -3.63 13.50 10.95
CA LEU A 261 -3.24 13.02 9.63
C LEU A 261 -4.23 11.98 9.10
N ILE A 262 -4.60 10.99 9.91
CA ILE A 262 -5.54 9.94 9.50
C ILE A 262 -6.94 10.52 9.25
N ASP A 263 -7.44 11.36 10.16
CA ASP A 263 -8.73 12.04 10.01
C ASP A 263 -8.80 12.83 8.69
N LYS A 264 -7.72 13.54 8.36
CA LYS A 264 -7.63 14.30 7.11
C LYS A 264 -7.52 13.41 5.87
N ALA A 265 -6.81 12.29 5.94
CA ALA A 265 -6.77 11.32 4.86
C ALA A 265 -8.17 10.74 4.59
N HIS A 266 -8.91 10.39 5.63
CA HIS A 266 -10.29 9.90 5.54
C HIS A 266 -11.27 10.96 5.03
N GLN A 267 -11.13 12.23 5.44
CA GLN A 267 -11.90 13.34 4.84
C GLN A 267 -11.68 13.47 3.33
N LEU A 268 -10.47 13.13 2.85
CA LEU A 268 -10.15 13.09 1.41
C LEU A 268 -10.59 11.76 0.75
N GLY A 269 -11.17 10.83 1.50
CA GLY A 269 -11.56 9.50 1.04
C GLY A 269 -10.36 8.65 0.63
N LEU A 270 -9.22 8.82 1.30
CA LEU A 270 -8.04 7.97 1.15
C LEU A 270 -8.09 6.86 2.19
N TYR A 271 -7.93 5.63 1.75
CA TYR A 271 -7.77 4.46 2.61
C TYR A 271 -6.34 4.42 3.18
N VAL A 272 -6.12 4.04 4.43
CA VAL A 272 -4.81 4.18 5.09
C VAL A 272 -4.31 2.87 5.71
N PHE A 273 -3.22 2.35 5.16
CA PHE A 273 -2.44 1.25 5.70
C PHE A 273 -1.31 1.74 6.61
N MET A 274 -1.02 0.97 7.66
CA MET A 274 0.20 1.11 8.46
C MET A 274 1.17 -0.02 8.17
N ASP A 275 2.47 0.26 8.19
CA ASP A 275 3.51 -0.77 8.31
C ASP A 275 3.51 -1.38 9.72
N VAL A 276 3.42 -2.70 9.78
CA VAL A 276 3.51 -3.50 11.00
C VAL A 276 4.78 -4.34 10.95
N VAL A 277 5.74 -3.97 11.79
CA VAL A 277 7.01 -4.68 11.92
C VAL A 277 6.93 -5.66 13.08
N HIS A 278 6.22 -6.76 12.89
CA HIS A 278 6.13 -7.84 13.88
C HIS A 278 7.10 -9.00 13.59
N SER A 279 7.95 -8.88 12.59
CA SER A 279 8.96 -9.88 12.24
C SER A 279 10.14 -9.94 13.22
N HIS A 280 10.48 -8.80 13.83
CA HIS A 280 11.59 -8.65 14.77
C HIS A 280 11.42 -7.40 15.63
N ALA A 281 12.31 -7.21 16.60
CA ALA A 281 12.46 -5.98 17.38
C ALA A 281 13.92 -5.52 17.39
N SER A 282 14.13 -4.23 17.65
CA SER A 282 15.46 -3.66 17.88
C SER A 282 16.21 -4.39 19.01
N SER A 283 17.53 -4.52 18.88
CA SER A 283 18.41 -5.00 19.94
C SER A 283 18.63 -3.99 21.08
N ASN A 284 18.03 -2.81 21.01
CA ASN A 284 18.07 -1.80 22.07
C ASN A 284 17.38 -2.27 23.36
N SER A 285 18.12 -2.24 24.47
CA SER A 285 17.61 -2.65 25.80
C SER A 285 17.32 -1.49 26.76
N MET A 286 17.86 -0.30 26.52
CA MET A 286 17.65 0.86 27.40
C MET A 286 16.37 1.62 27.06
N ASP A 287 15.98 1.62 25.79
CA ASP A 287 14.85 2.34 25.24
C ASP A 287 13.96 1.51 24.31
N GLY A 288 14.20 0.19 24.26
CA GLY A 288 13.37 -0.80 23.61
C GLY A 288 13.09 -2.02 24.50
N ILE A 289 12.35 -2.99 23.98
CA ILE A 289 11.87 -4.16 24.75
C ILE A 289 12.90 -5.30 24.88
N ASN A 290 14.11 -5.15 24.31
CA ASN A 290 15.16 -6.16 24.46
C ASN A 290 15.64 -6.27 25.91
N ASN A 291 15.81 -7.49 26.42
CA ASN A 291 16.25 -7.75 27.79
C ASN A 291 15.44 -6.96 28.85
N PHE A 292 14.13 -6.88 28.64
CA PHE A 292 13.23 -6.07 29.46
C PHE A 292 13.23 -6.57 30.92
N ASP A 293 12.92 -7.85 31.16
CA ASP A 293 12.93 -8.46 32.50
C ASP A 293 14.33 -8.90 32.98
N GLY A 294 15.38 -8.57 32.24
CA GLY A 294 16.76 -8.96 32.49
C GLY A 294 17.18 -10.30 31.86
N THR A 295 16.27 -11.00 31.17
CA THR A 295 16.58 -12.21 30.39
C THR A 295 16.55 -11.94 28.89
N ASP A 296 17.17 -12.81 28.10
CA ASP A 296 17.11 -12.70 26.64
C ASP A 296 15.84 -13.31 26.04
N HIS A 297 15.00 -14.03 26.78
CA HIS A 297 13.97 -14.92 26.22
C HIS A 297 12.52 -14.61 26.66
N GLN A 298 12.27 -13.42 27.21
CA GLN A 298 10.92 -12.99 27.57
C GLN A 298 10.01 -12.88 26.33
N TYR A 299 10.11 -11.77 25.58
CA TYR A 299 9.35 -11.58 24.34
C TYR A 299 9.91 -12.39 23.16
N PHE A 300 11.13 -12.89 23.32
CA PHE A 300 11.96 -13.43 22.25
C PHE A 300 12.34 -14.88 22.52
N HIS A 301 12.85 -15.58 21.52
CA HIS A 301 13.52 -16.85 21.78
C HIS A 301 14.85 -16.66 22.53
N GLU A 302 15.27 -17.68 23.26
CA GLU A 302 16.61 -17.72 23.90
C GLU A 302 17.71 -17.97 22.86
N GLY A 303 18.90 -17.44 23.12
CA GLY A 303 20.11 -17.85 22.41
C GLY A 303 20.13 -17.42 20.94
N GLU A 304 20.56 -18.32 20.04
CA GLU A 304 20.71 -18.03 18.61
C GLU A 304 19.36 -17.92 17.89
N ARG A 305 18.37 -18.75 18.27
CA ARG A 305 17.00 -18.70 17.70
C ARG A 305 16.34 -17.34 17.88
N GLY A 306 16.70 -16.62 18.95
CA GLY A 306 16.17 -15.28 19.25
C GLY A 306 16.91 -14.12 18.60
N ARG A 307 17.82 -14.36 17.66
CA ARG A 307 18.66 -13.32 17.03
C ARG A 307 18.61 -13.42 15.51
N HIS A 308 18.40 -12.29 14.86
CA HIS A 308 18.51 -12.16 13.41
C HIS A 308 19.90 -11.61 13.05
N SER A 309 20.78 -12.46 12.54
CA SER A 309 22.21 -12.14 12.36
C SER A 309 22.48 -11.02 11.36
N LEU A 310 21.70 -10.94 10.27
CA LEU A 310 21.88 -9.92 9.24
C LEU A 310 21.34 -8.54 9.65
N TRP A 311 20.31 -8.52 10.51
CA TRP A 311 19.62 -7.29 10.92
C TRP A 311 20.02 -6.83 12.33
N ASP A 312 20.93 -7.55 13.01
CA ASP A 312 21.31 -7.30 14.41
C ASP A 312 20.11 -7.06 15.34
N SER A 313 19.13 -7.95 15.26
CA SER A 313 17.79 -7.77 15.87
C SER A 313 17.34 -8.98 16.68
N ARG A 314 16.25 -8.81 17.46
CA ARG A 314 15.63 -9.87 18.27
C ARG A 314 14.43 -10.50 17.57
N LEU A 315 14.27 -11.82 17.67
CA LEU A 315 13.17 -12.58 17.05
C LEU A 315 12.16 -13.05 18.10
N PHE A 316 10.89 -12.73 17.87
CA PHE A 316 9.79 -13.03 18.78
C PHE A 316 9.60 -14.53 19.02
N ASN A 317 9.18 -14.88 20.23
CA ASN A 317 8.67 -16.22 20.52
C ASN A 317 7.14 -16.24 20.30
N TYR A 318 6.72 -16.41 19.04
CA TYR A 318 5.31 -16.35 18.64
C TYR A 318 4.43 -17.41 19.33
N GLY A 319 5.02 -18.50 19.83
CA GLY A 319 4.31 -19.54 20.56
C GLY A 319 3.97 -19.17 22.01
N HIS A 320 4.48 -18.05 22.52
CA HIS A 320 4.27 -17.62 23.90
C HIS A 320 2.98 -16.80 24.07
N TRP A 321 2.17 -17.12 25.08
CA TRP A 321 0.85 -16.53 25.32
C TRP A 321 0.87 -15.00 25.41
N GLU A 322 1.75 -14.43 26.24
CA GLU A 322 1.85 -12.97 26.39
C GLU A 322 2.48 -12.27 25.17
N VAL A 323 3.24 -12.99 24.33
CA VAL A 323 3.73 -12.44 23.05
C VAL A 323 2.59 -12.37 22.04
N LEU A 324 1.74 -13.40 21.96
CA LEU A 324 0.51 -13.35 21.18
C LEU A 324 -0.40 -12.21 21.65
N ARG A 325 -0.59 -12.05 22.98
CA ARG A 325 -1.38 -10.95 23.53
C ARG A 325 -0.80 -9.60 23.12
N PHE A 326 0.51 -9.41 23.26
CA PHE A 326 1.21 -8.18 22.92
C PHE A 326 1.02 -7.81 21.44
N LEU A 327 1.33 -8.74 20.52
CA LEU A 327 1.29 -8.47 19.08
C LEU A 327 -0.15 -8.34 18.54
N LEU A 328 -1.08 -9.18 18.97
CA LEU A 328 -2.48 -9.08 18.56
C LEU A 328 -3.15 -7.82 19.12
N SER A 329 -2.82 -7.44 20.36
CA SER A 329 -3.30 -6.18 20.93
C SER A 329 -2.70 -4.97 20.23
N ASN A 330 -1.49 -5.08 19.70
CA ASN A 330 -0.87 -4.00 18.95
C ASN A 330 -1.61 -3.71 17.63
N LEU A 331 -2.02 -4.75 16.90
CA LEU A 331 -2.84 -4.57 15.71
C LEU A 331 -4.15 -3.85 16.05
N ARG A 332 -4.87 -4.31 17.07
CA ARG A 332 -6.12 -3.69 17.49
C ARG A 332 -5.92 -2.25 17.98
N TRP A 333 -4.83 -1.98 18.71
CA TRP A 333 -4.48 -0.64 19.18
C TRP A 333 -4.43 0.37 18.04
N TYR A 334 -3.75 0.05 16.94
CA TYR A 334 -3.64 0.98 15.81
C TYR A 334 -4.95 1.13 15.02
N MET A 335 -5.77 0.08 14.92
CA MET A 335 -7.09 0.21 14.30
C MET A 335 -8.06 1.04 15.16
N GLU A 336 -8.08 0.85 16.49
CA GLU A 336 -9.01 1.55 17.38
C GLU A 336 -8.57 2.96 17.77
N GLU A 337 -7.30 3.16 18.13
CA GLU A 337 -6.82 4.47 18.63
C GLU A 337 -6.53 5.45 17.49
N TYR A 338 -6.06 4.93 16.36
CA TYR A 338 -5.59 5.73 15.22
C TYR A 338 -6.37 5.51 13.94
N HIS A 339 -7.36 4.61 13.92
CA HIS A 339 -8.29 4.46 12.79
C HIS A 339 -7.61 4.02 11.48
N PHE A 340 -6.49 3.29 11.56
CA PHE A 340 -5.93 2.66 10.35
C PHE A 340 -6.92 1.65 9.75
N ASP A 341 -7.01 1.63 8.43
CA ASP A 341 -7.96 0.79 7.71
C ASP A 341 -7.39 -0.62 7.46
N GLY A 342 -6.07 -0.80 7.52
CA GLY A 342 -5.43 -2.08 7.29
C GLY A 342 -3.93 -2.02 7.54
N PHE A 343 -3.23 -3.10 7.18
CA PHE A 343 -1.80 -3.25 7.48
C PHE A 343 -0.98 -3.83 6.33
N ARG A 344 0.28 -3.41 6.23
CA ARG A 344 1.33 -4.21 5.60
C ARG A 344 2.16 -4.87 6.69
N PHE A 345 2.36 -6.17 6.62
CA PHE A 345 3.24 -6.92 7.52
C PHE A 345 4.60 -7.05 6.86
N ASP A 346 5.62 -6.46 7.50
CA ASP A 346 6.97 -6.39 6.96
C ASP A 346 7.86 -7.56 7.43
N GLY A 347 8.72 -8.03 6.53
CA GLY A 347 9.62 -9.14 6.79
C GLY A 347 8.90 -10.49 6.98
N VAL A 348 7.77 -10.73 6.30
CA VAL A 348 7.00 -11.99 6.43
C VAL A 348 7.85 -13.19 6.04
N THR A 349 8.73 -13.08 5.03
CA THR A 349 9.69 -14.16 4.72
C THR A 349 10.57 -14.54 5.91
N SER A 350 10.99 -13.55 6.71
CA SER A 350 11.80 -13.80 7.92
C SER A 350 11.01 -14.55 9.00
N MET A 351 9.71 -14.24 9.10
CA MET A 351 8.78 -14.94 10.01
C MET A 351 8.48 -16.37 9.56
N LEU A 352 8.31 -16.59 8.26
CA LEU A 352 7.86 -17.87 7.71
C LEU A 352 8.86 -19.01 7.92
N TYR A 353 10.16 -18.70 7.94
CA TYR A 353 11.21 -19.70 7.91
C TYR A 353 12.21 -19.51 9.05
N LEU A 354 12.64 -20.61 9.67
CA LEU A 354 13.66 -20.62 10.73
C LEU A 354 15.04 -20.12 10.25
N HIS A 355 15.29 -20.16 8.94
CA HIS A 355 16.49 -19.59 8.30
C HIS A 355 16.27 -18.15 7.79
N SER A 356 15.09 -17.58 8.03
CA SER A 356 14.70 -16.21 7.65
C SER A 356 14.85 -15.87 6.16
N GLY A 357 14.88 -16.87 5.28
CA GLY A 357 15.19 -16.72 3.85
C GLY A 357 16.66 -16.37 3.53
N ILE A 358 17.55 -16.26 4.52
CA ILE A 358 18.94 -15.84 4.32
C ILE A 358 19.72 -16.93 3.62
N GLY A 359 20.37 -16.59 2.50
CA GLY A 359 21.19 -17.53 1.73
C GLY A 359 20.39 -18.67 1.10
N VAL A 360 19.07 -18.53 1.00
CA VAL A 360 18.16 -19.52 0.40
C VAL A 360 17.59 -18.96 -0.90
N GLN A 361 17.60 -19.77 -1.94
CA GLN A 361 16.92 -19.47 -3.18
C GLN A 361 15.59 -20.23 -3.23
N PHE A 362 14.51 -19.53 -3.59
CA PHE A 362 13.20 -20.13 -3.80
C PHE A 362 12.99 -20.36 -5.29
N THR A 363 12.93 -21.62 -5.70
CA THR A 363 12.80 -22.04 -7.11
C THR A 363 11.36 -22.21 -7.54
N GLY A 364 10.42 -22.20 -6.59
CA GLY A 364 9.02 -22.56 -6.81
C GLY A 364 8.73 -24.04 -6.52
N ASN A 365 9.72 -24.83 -6.08
CA ASN A 365 9.49 -26.19 -5.63
C ASN A 365 8.83 -26.18 -4.24
N TYR A 366 7.71 -26.89 -4.09
CA TYR A 366 6.87 -26.78 -2.91
C TYR A 366 7.53 -27.35 -1.65
N SER A 367 8.51 -28.23 -1.78
CA SER A 367 9.30 -28.70 -0.64
C SER A 367 10.10 -27.59 0.06
N GLU A 368 10.34 -26.46 -0.61
CA GLU A 368 11.00 -25.29 -0.02
C GLU A 368 10.05 -24.52 0.92
N TYR A 369 8.74 -24.55 0.65
CA TYR A 369 7.72 -23.81 1.40
C TYR A 369 7.04 -24.62 2.50
N PHE A 370 7.17 -25.95 2.48
CA PHE A 370 6.54 -26.85 3.44
C PHE A 370 7.56 -27.84 4.00
N GLY A 371 7.69 -27.91 5.33
CA GLY A 371 8.62 -28.82 6.00
C GLY A 371 9.07 -28.28 7.35
N PHE A 372 10.13 -28.87 7.91
CA PHE A 372 10.69 -28.50 9.21
C PHE A 372 11.35 -27.12 9.26
N GLN A 373 11.64 -26.53 8.10
CA GLN A 373 12.19 -25.18 7.98
C GLN A 373 11.15 -24.09 8.25
N VAL A 374 9.86 -24.41 8.18
CA VAL A 374 8.77 -23.45 8.40
C VAL A 374 8.60 -23.20 9.89
N ASP A 375 8.54 -21.93 10.28
CA ASP A 375 8.14 -21.57 11.64
C ASP A 375 6.62 -21.63 11.78
N VAL A 376 6.14 -22.71 12.38
CA VAL A 376 4.70 -22.95 12.57
C VAL A 376 4.12 -21.98 13.59
N ASP A 377 4.87 -21.54 14.60
CA ASP A 377 4.38 -20.60 15.61
C ASP A 377 4.14 -19.22 14.97
N ALA A 378 5.06 -18.78 14.11
CA ALA A 378 4.88 -17.55 13.34
C ALA A 378 3.70 -17.64 12.36
N CYS A 379 3.52 -18.79 11.69
CA CYS A 379 2.35 -19.03 10.84
C CYS A 379 1.04 -18.94 11.62
N VAL A 380 0.97 -19.56 12.81
CA VAL A 380 -0.21 -19.51 13.68
C VAL A 380 -0.50 -18.09 14.14
N TYR A 381 0.51 -17.32 14.54
CA TYR A 381 0.36 -15.91 14.86
C TYR A 381 -0.25 -15.13 13.68
N MET A 382 0.25 -15.30 12.45
CA MET A 382 -0.31 -14.61 11.27
C MET A 382 -1.74 -15.05 10.96
N MET A 383 -2.08 -16.33 11.13
CA MET A 383 -3.46 -16.81 10.98
C MET A 383 -4.39 -16.17 12.02
N LEU A 384 -3.95 -16.06 13.29
CA LEU A 384 -4.72 -15.39 14.34
C LEU A 384 -4.85 -13.88 14.08
N ALA A 385 -3.78 -13.23 13.64
CA ALA A 385 -3.76 -11.80 13.30
C ALA A 385 -4.74 -11.49 12.16
N ASN A 386 -4.67 -12.24 11.06
CA ASN A 386 -5.59 -12.06 9.94
C ASN A 386 -7.02 -12.42 10.33
N LYS A 387 -7.26 -13.48 11.12
CA LYS A 387 -8.61 -13.75 11.63
C LYS A 387 -9.15 -12.59 12.47
N LEU A 388 -8.36 -12.10 13.42
CA LEU A 388 -8.75 -11.02 14.32
C LEU A 388 -9.15 -9.77 13.53
N VAL A 389 -8.28 -9.32 12.63
CA VAL A 389 -8.47 -8.07 11.88
C VAL A 389 -9.71 -8.16 10.96
N HIS A 390 -9.90 -9.28 10.26
CA HIS A 390 -11.06 -9.46 9.39
C HIS A 390 -12.37 -9.73 10.15
N ASP A 391 -12.33 -10.37 11.32
CA ASP A 391 -13.53 -10.56 12.16
C ASP A 391 -14.03 -9.23 12.75
N LEU A 392 -13.10 -8.36 13.17
CA LEU A 392 -13.43 -7.04 13.70
C LEU A 392 -13.90 -6.07 12.61
N TYR A 393 -13.30 -6.14 11.42
CA TYR A 393 -13.48 -5.15 10.36
C TYR A 393 -13.70 -5.79 8.99
N PRO A 394 -14.73 -6.63 8.80
CA PRO A 394 -14.89 -7.46 7.59
C PRO A 394 -15.07 -6.68 6.28
N ASP A 395 -15.64 -5.47 6.35
CA ASP A 395 -15.90 -4.61 5.17
C ASP A 395 -14.82 -3.54 4.95
N VAL A 396 -13.85 -3.45 5.86
CA VAL A 396 -12.81 -2.42 5.87
C VAL A 396 -11.45 -3.06 5.72
N ALA A 397 -11.08 -4.00 6.59
CA ALA A 397 -9.72 -4.46 6.74
C ALA A 397 -9.15 -5.11 5.48
N VAL A 398 -7.92 -4.68 5.15
CA VAL A 398 -7.07 -5.32 4.17
C VAL A 398 -5.68 -5.54 4.78
N THR A 399 -5.13 -6.74 4.60
CA THR A 399 -3.76 -7.04 5.02
C THR A 399 -2.85 -7.43 3.85
N ILE A 400 -1.66 -6.85 3.82
CA ILE A 400 -0.65 -7.03 2.76
C ILE A 400 0.58 -7.72 3.36
N ALA A 401 1.06 -8.80 2.75
CA ALA A 401 2.30 -9.45 3.16
C ALA A 401 3.49 -9.00 2.30
N GLU A 402 4.56 -8.57 2.95
CA GLU A 402 5.89 -8.43 2.34
C GLU A 402 6.63 -9.78 2.39
N ASP A 403 6.39 -10.60 1.37
CA ASP A 403 7.02 -11.90 1.20
C ASP A 403 7.71 -12.03 -0.16
N VAL A 404 9.03 -12.15 -0.12
CA VAL A 404 9.87 -12.41 -1.32
C VAL A 404 9.87 -13.89 -1.69
N SER A 405 9.58 -14.80 -0.75
CA SER A 405 9.77 -16.24 -0.98
C SER A 405 8.86 -16.80 -2.05
N GLY A 406 7.60 -16.37 -2.14
CA GLY A 406 6.66 -17.02 -3.05
C GLY A 406 5.61 -17.90 -2.37
N MET A 407 5.54 -17.92 -1.04
CA MET A 407 4.85 -18.99 -0.30
C MET A 407 3.42 -19.24 -0.80
N PRO A 408 3.09 -20.46 -1.27
CA PRO A 408 1.73 -20.84 -1.59
C PRO A 408 0.82 -20.76 -0.36
N THR A 409 -0.45 -20.40 -0.56
CA THR A 409 -1.46 -20.28 0.52
C THR A 409 -1.29 -19.08 1.45
N LEU A 410 -0.35 -18.18 1.17
CA LEU A 410 -0.14 -16.96 1.95
C LEU A 410 -1.37 -16.04 1.86
N CYS A 411 -1.88 -15.84 0.65
CA CYS A 411 -3.03 -14.97 0.40
C CYS A 411 -4.34 -15.75 0.22
N VAL A 412 -4.48 -16.86 0.95
CA VAL A 412 -5.68 -17.70 0.98
C VAL A 412 -6.34 -17.54 2.35
N PRO A 413 -7.69 -17.45 2.44
CA PRO A 413 -8.39 -17.34 3.71
C PRO A 413 -8.03 -18.42 4.74
N VAL A 414 -8.04 -18.04 6.02
CA VAL A 414 -7.65 -18.90 7.15
C VAL A 414 -8.57 -20.13 7.26
N ASP A 415 -9.88 -19.97 7.04
CA ASP A 415 -10.88 -21.04 7.09
C ASP A 415 -10.65 -22.14 6.05
N ARG A 416 -9.94 -21.81 4.96
CA ARG A 416 -9.49 -22.75 3.92
C ARG A 416 -8.09 -23.30 4.16
N GLY A 417 -7.43 -22.90 5.26
CA GLY A 417 -6.10 -23.33 5.65
C GLY A 417 -4.95 -22.48 5.09
N GLY A 418 -5.22 -21.30 4.53
CA GLY A 418 -4.18 -20.32 4.22
C GLY A 418 -3.77 -19.47 5.42
N LEU A 419 -2.89 -18.49 5.21
CA LEU A 419 -2.44 -17.57 6.26
C LEU A 419 -3.33 -16.33 6.41
N GLY A 420 -4.23 -16.08 5.46
CA GLY A 420 -5.30 -15.08 5.58
C GLY A 420 -4.98 -13.69 5.08
N PHE A 421 -3.82 -13.45 4.42
CA PHE A 421 -3.55 -12.16 3.82
C PHE A 421 -4.43 -11.91 2.60
N ASP A 422 -4.75 -10.65 2.32
CA ASP A 422 -5.46 -10.28 1.09
C ASP A 422 -4.53 -10.20 -0.11
N TYR A 423 -3.38 -9.55 0.09
CA TYR A 423 -2.42 -9.29 -0.96
C TYR A 423 -1.02 -9.66 -0.51
N ARG A 424 -0.16 -9.86 -1.50
CA ARG A 424 1.30 -9.86 -1.34
C ARG A 424 1.95 -8.84 -2.24
N LEU A 425 3.14 -8.37 -1.87
CA LEU A 425 3.96 -7.55 -2.75
C LEU A 425 4.58 -8.39 -3.88
N ALA A 426 4.56 -7.87 -5.12
CA ALA A 426 5.19 -8.50 -6.28
C ALA A 426 6.67 -8.10 -6.39
N MET A 427 7.48 -8.56 -5.43
CA MET A 427 8.85 -8.06 -5.19
C MET A 427 9.87 -8.38 -6.31
N ALA A 428 9.59 -9.34 -7.19
CA ALA A 428 10.49 -9.67 -8.30
C ALA A 428 10.46 -8.63 -9.45
N ILE A 429 9.46 -7.73 -9.45
CA ILE A 429 9.26 -6.78 -10.55
C ILE A 429 10.30 -5.65 -10.54
N PRO A 430 10.57 -4.97 -9.41
CA PRO A 430 11.67 -4.01 -9.33
C PRO A 430 13.02 -4.58 -9.74
N ASP A 431 13.36 -5.78 -9.25
CA ASP A 431 14.62 -6.46 -9.58
C ASP A 431 14.77 -6.65 -11.08
N MET A 432 13.70 -7.06 -11.76
CA MET A 432 13.68 -7.20 -13.21
C MET A 432 13.91 -5.86 -13.92
N TRP A 433 13.26 -4.78 -13.48
CA TRP A 433 13.46 -3.47 -14.09
C TRP A 433 14.89 -2.95 -13.88
N ILE A 434 15.46 -3.12 -12.68
CA ILE A 434 16.85 -2.76 -12.41
C ILE A 434 17.79 -3.58 -13.30
N GLU A 435 17.62 -4.89 -13.35
CA GLU A 435 18.47 -5.77 -14.17
C GLU A 435 18.44 -5.36 -15.65
N VAL A 436 17.24 -5.09 -16.18
CA VAL A 436 17.05 -4.64 -17.56
C VAL A 436 17.69 -3.26 -17.81
N LEU A 437 17.62 -2.34 -16.85
CA LEU A 437 18.19 -1.00 -16.97
C LEU A 437 19.71 -0.96 -16.76
N GLU A 438 20.24 -1.82 -15.89
CA GLU A 438 21.65 -1.88 -15.52
C GLU A 438 22.46 -2.67 -16.56
N LYS A 439 21.97 -3.84 -16.97
CA LYS A 439 22.78 -4.83 -17.69
C LYS A 439 22.52 -4.85 -19.20
N GLU A 440 21.36 -4.38 -19.65
CA GLU A 440 20.92 -4.53 -21.04
C GLU A 440 20.76 -3.20 -21.78
N LYS A 441 21.17 -3.18 -23.04
CA LYS A 441 20.83 -2.08 -23.96
C LYS A 441 19.39 -2.23 -24.45
N ASP A 442 18.72 -1.11 -24.76
CA ASP A 442 17.32 -1.10 -25.23
C ASP A 442 17.04 -2.11 -26.37
N GLU A 443 17.95 -2.26 -27.33
CA GLU A 443 17.80 -3.20 -28.45
C GLU A 443 17.84 -4.68 -28.05
N ASN A 444 18.36 -4.99 -26.85
CA ASN A 444 18.48 -6.34 -26.30
C ASN A 444 17.41 -6.68 -25.28
N TRP A 445 16.55 -5.72 -24.91
CA TRP A 445 15.46 -5.97 -23.96
C TRP A 445 14.57 -7.10 -24.47
N ASN A 446 14.38 -8.12 -23.63
CA ASN A 446 13.58 -9.29 -23.96
C ASN A 446 12.12 -9.04 -23.55
N MET A 447 11.24 -8.86 -24.54
CA MET A 447 9.83 -8.52 -24.30
C MET A 447 9.11 -9.67 -23.59
N GLY A 448 9.41 -10.91 -23.96
CA GLY A 448 8.88 -12.11 -23.33
C GLY A 448 9.27 -12.24 -21.86
N ASN A 449 10.51 -11.91 -21.49
CA ASN A 449 10.96 -11.93 -20.09
C ASN A 449 10.25 -10.87 -19.25
N ILE A 450 10.12 -9.64 -19.76
CA ILE A 450 9.38 -8.56 -19.09
C ILE A 450 7.92 -8.99 -18.86
N VAL A 451 7.24 -9.47 -19.90
CA VAL A 451 5.85 -9.92 -19.77
C VAL A 451 5.72 -11.12 -18.85
N PHE A 452 6.65 -12.09 -18.93
CA PHE A 452 6.69 -13.24 -18.03
C PHE A 452 6.78 -12.78 -16.58
N THR A 453 7.76 -11.96 -16.21
CA THR A 453 7.92 -11.50 -14.83
C THR A 453 6.71 -10.73 -14.32
N LEU A 454 6.12 -9.86 -15.15
CA LEU A 454 4.93 -9.09 -14.76
C LEU A 454 3.67 -9.97 -14.60
N THR A 455 3.60 -11.14 -15.22
CA THR A 455 2.42 -12.01 -15.21
C THR A 455 2.61 -13.32 -14.44
N ASN A 456 3.83 -13.67 -14.07
CA ASN A 456 4.18 -14.89 -13.35
C ASN A 456 3.81 -14.79 -11.87
N ARG A 457 2.50 -14.91 -11.60
CA ARG A 457 1.93 -14.92 -10.25
C ARG A 457 0.94 -16.05 -10.08
N ARG A 458 0.63 -16.36 -8.82
CA ARG A 458 -0.33 -17.41 -8.47
C ARG A 458 -1.74 -16.95 -8.81
N TRP A 459 -2.46 -17.77 -9.55
CA TRP A 459 -3.87 -17.52 -9.84
C TRP A 459 -4.70 -17.64 -8.53
N ASN A 460 -5.66 -16.72 -8.32
CA ASN A 460 -6.46 -16.55 -7.10
C ASN A 460 -5.75 -16.06 -5.83
N GLU A 461 -4.49 -15.64 -5.91
CA GLU A 461 -3.81 -14.90 -4.84
C GLU A 461 -3.47 -13.51 -5.36
N LYS A 462 -4.04 -12.47 -4.76
CA LYS A 462 -3.91 -11.10 -5.27
C LYS A 462 -2.51 -10.56 -5.00
N SER A 463 -1.96 -9.76 -5.92
CA SER A 463 -0.68 -9.07 -5.71
C SER A 463 -0.79 -7.56 -5.89
N ILE A 464 0.03 -6.82 -5.13
CA ILE A 464 0.31 -5.39 -5.36
C ILE A 464 1.61 -5.30 -6.14
N GLY A 465 1.54 -4.75 -7.35
CA GLY A 465 2.71 -4.54 -8.17
C GLY A 465 3.20 -3.10 -8.18
N TYR A 466 4.50 -2.94 -8.35
CA TYR A 466 5.20 -1.66 -8.35
C TYR A 466 6.49 -1.80 -9.15
N CYS A 467 6.95 -0.69 -9.74
CA CYS A 467 8.13 -0.70 -10.60
C CYS A 467 9.43 -0.50 -9.83
N GLU A 468 9.37 0.19 -8.69
CA GLU A 468 10.47 0.48 -7.77
C GLU A 468 9.86 0.75 -6.40
N SER A 469 10.53 0.35 -5.32
CA SER A 469 10.10 0.58 -3.94
C SER A 469 10.97 1.62 -3.23
N HIS A 470 10.71 1.78 -1.94
CA HIS A 470 11.56 2.51 -1.03
C HIS A 470 12.99 1.93 -0.94
N ASP A 471 13.20 0.62 -1.15
CA ASP A 471 14.53 -0.01 -1.13
C ASP A 471 15.41 0.48 -2.29
N GLN A 472 14.88 0.47 -3.51
CA GLN A 472 15.59 1.01 -4.69
C GLN A 472 15.79 2.52 -4.61
N ALA A 473 15.00 3.21 -3.77
CA ALA A 473 15.20 4.62 -3.51
C ALA A 473 16.36 4.86 -2.53
N LEU A 474 16.82 3.89 -1.75
CA LEU A 474 17.88 4.09 -0.74
C LEU A 474 19.29 4.24 -1.34
N VAL A 475 20.19 4.82 -0.55
CA VAL A 475 21.61 4.95 -0.88
C VAL A 475 22.23 3.57 -1.14
N GLY A 476 22.91 3.46 -2.29
CA GLY A 476 23.48 2.19 -2.75
C GLY A 476 22.77 1.63 -3.98
N ASP A 477 21.56 2.14 -4.29
CA ASP A 477 20.85 1.90 -5.54
C ASP A 477 20.47 3.23 -6.22
N LYS A 478 19.70 3.18 -7.31
CA LYS A 478 19.20 4.32 -8.07
C LYS A 478 17.71 4.17 -8.34
N THR A 479 16.97 5.28 -8.31
CA THR A 479 15.60 5.31 -8.84
C THR A 479 15.59 4.98 -10.33
N ILE A 480 14.47 4.50 -10.87
CA ILE A 480 14.31 4.25 -12.32
C ILE A 480 14.61 5.52 -13.12
N ALA A 481 14.17 6.68 -12.64
CA ALA A 481 14.47 7.97 -13.27
C ALA A 481 16.00 8.21 -13.34
N PHE A 482 16.73 7.91 -12.27
CA PHE A 482 18.17 8.10 -12.21
C PHE A 482 18.95 7.01 -12.99
N TRP A 483 18.46 5.77 -13.05
CA TRP A 483 18.96 4.75 -13.99
C TRP A 483 18.82 5.18 -15.45
N LEU A 484 17.71 5.83 -15.79
CA LEU A 484 17.40 6.23 -17.16
C LEU A 484 18.14 7.48 -17.64
N MET A 485 18.36 8.45 -16.75
CA MET A 485 18.81 9.80 -17.11
C MET A 485 20.12 10.24 -16.45
N ASP A 486 20.48 9.65 -15.30
CA ASP A 486 21.70 9.92 -14.53
C ASP A 486 22.02 11.44 -14.45
N ALA A 487 23.25 11.85 -14.72
CA ALA A 487 23.71 13.24 -14.64
C ALA A 487 22.93 14.22 -15.52
N ALA A 488 22.27 13.76 -16.60
CA ALA A 488 21.47 14.63 -17.46
C ALA A 488 20.25 15.21 -16.73
N MET A 489 19.80 14.58 -15.64
CA MET A 489 18.72 15.11 -14.80
C MET A 489 19.05 16.50 -14.23
N TYR A 490 20.33 16.78 -13.96
CA TYR A 490 20.73 18.05 -13.34
C TYR A 490 20.88 19.20 -14.34
N THR A 491 21.08 18.90 -15.63
CA THR A 491 21.36 19.92 -16.66
C THR A 491 20.23 20.09 -17.68
N ASP A 492 19.49 19.02 -18.00
CA ASP A 492 18.65 18.95 -19.20
C ASP A 492 17.15 18.79 -18.90
N MET A 493 16.77 18.82 -17.61
CA MET A 493 15.37 18.79 -17.17
C MET A 493 14.63 20.12 -17.35
N SER A 494 15.28 21.16 -17.87
CA SER A 494 14.66 22.42 -18.24
C SER A 494 13.73 22.26 -19.44
N CYS A 495 12.55 22.88 -19.37
CA CYS A 495 11.62 23.01 -20.49
C CYS A 495 12.11 23.98 -21.58
N ASN A 496 13.12 24.81 -21.27
CA ASN A 496 13.71 25.73 -22.24
C ASN A 496 14.68 24.99 -23.16
N GLY A 497 14.30 24.81 -24.42
CA GLY A 497 15.07 24.09 -25.42
C GLY A 497 14.63 22.64 -25.60
N TYR A 498 15.35 21.91 -26.46
CA TYR A 498 15.11 20.49 -26.69
C TYR A 498 15.76 19.66 -25.58
N PRO A 499 15.10 18.61 -25.06
CA PRO A 499 15.73 17.69 -24.14
C PRO A 499 16.92 17.00 -24.84
N SER A 500 17.92 16.60 -24.06
CA SER A 500 18.94 15.69 -24.60
C SER A 500 18.34 14.32 -24.89
N PRO A 501 18.97 13.51 -25.76
CA PRO A 501 18.47 12.16 -26.05
C PRO A 501 18.31 11.27 -24.80
N ALA A 502 19.11 11.52 -23.75
CA ALA A 502 19.00 10.80 -22.48
C ALA A 502 17.71 11.17 -21.73
N VAL A 503 17.39 12.45 -21.60
CA VAL A 503 16.15 12.92 -20.95
C VAL A 503 14.91 12.55 -21.76
N GLU A 504 14.98 12.66 -23.09
CA GLU A 504 13.88 12.23 -23.97
C GLU A 504 13.58 10.73 -23.82
N ARG A 505 14.64 9.89 -23.85
CA ARG A 505 14.54 8.44 -23.56
C ARG A 505 13.97 8.19 -22.17
N GLY A 506 14.49 8.87 -21.15
CA GLY A 506 14.14 8.63 -19.76
C GLY A 506 12.70 9.01 -19.44
N ILE A 507 12.22 10.15 -19.92
CA ILE A 507 10.81 10.55 -19.75
C ILE A 507 9.87 9.53 -20.42
N ALA A 508 10.20 9.09 -21.64
CA ALA A 508 9.39 8.12 -22.36
C ALA A 508 9.34 6.76 -21.65
N LEU A 509 10.50 6.19 -21.32
CA LEU A 509 10.57 4.85 -20.70
C LEU A 509 10.02 4.84 -19.27
N HIS A 510 10.21 5.92 -18.49
CA HIS A 510 9.64 6.01 -17.14
C HIS A 510 8.10 5.89 -17.17
N LYS A 511 7.44 6.61 -18.08
CA LYS A 511 5.99 6.52 -18.29
C LYS A 511 5.56 5.12 -18.72
N MET A 512 6.28 4.53 -19.68
CA MET A 512 5.95 3.21 -20.22
C MET A 512 6.11 2.10 -19.17
N ILE A 513 7.19 2.11 -18.39
CA ILE A 513 7.46 1.14 -17.33
C ILE A 513 6.37 1.19 -16.27
N ARG A 514 5.98 2.39 -15.82
CA ARG A 514 4.92 2.58 -14.82
C ARG A 514 3.58 2.06 -15.32
N LEU A 515 3.15 2.44 -16.53
CA LEU A 515 1.87 1.99 -17.09
C LEU A 515 1.86 0.48 -17.36
N LEU A 516 2.94 -0.08 -17.92
CA LEU A 516 3.02 -1.53 -18.19
C LEU A 516 2.96 -2.32 -16.87
N THR A 517 3.67 -1.84 -15.85
CA THR A 517 3.64 -2.43 -14.52
C THR A 517 2.23 -2.37 -13.94
N MET A 518 1.61 -1.19 -13.84
CA MET A 518 0.22 -1.04 -13.36
C MET A 518 -0.79 -1.89 -14.15
N CYS A 519 -0.56 -2.06 -15.45
CA CYS A 519 -1.40 -2.88 -16.33
C CYS A 519 -1.26 -4.38 -16.05
N LEU A 520 -0.06 -4.92 -15.84
CA LEU A 520 0.16 -6.37 -15.84
C LEU A 520 0.45 -6.99 -14.47
N SER A 521 1.01 -6.23 -13.52
CA SER A 521 1.71 -6.74 -12.32
C SER A 521 0.84 -7.28 -11.18
N GLY A 522 -0.47 -7.02 -11.19
CA GLY A 522 -1.32 -7.45 -10.09
C GLY A 522 -2.75 -6.93 -10.14
N GLU A 523 -3.39 -7.02 -8.99
CA GLU A 523 -4.73 -6.55 -8.69
C GLU A 523 -4.72 -5.25 -7.86
N GLY A 524 -3.53 -4.69 -7.61
CA GLY A 524 -3.32 -3.34 -7.10
C GLY A 524 -1.96 -2.79 -7.54
N TYR A 525 -1.76 -1.49 -7.36
CA TYR A 525 -0.55 -0.78 -7.75
C TYR A 525 0.00 0.04 -6.59
N LEU A 526 1.33 0.10 -6.46
CA LEU A 526 2.01 0.90 -5.44
C LEU A 526 3.05 1.82 -6.08
N THR A 527 3.24 3.00 -5.48
CA THR A 527 4.34 3.92 -5.78
C THR A 527 4.91 4.50 -4.50
N PHE A 528 6.23 4.50 -4.36
CA PHE A 528 6.93 5.22 -3.30
C PHE A 528 7.06 6.72 -3.59
N MET A 529 6.89 7.54 -2.56
CA MET A 529 6.78 8.99 -2.68
C MET A 529 7.95 9.67 -3.43
N GLY A 530 7.59 10.44 -4.46
CA GLY A 530 8.51 11.14 -5.36
C GLY A 530 8.73 10.41 -6.69
N ASN A 531 8.58 9.08 -6.72
CA ASN A 531 8.84 8.31 -7.93
C ASN A 531 7.78 8.61 -9.01
N GLU A 532 6.58 9.06 -8.65
CA GLU A 532 5.51 9.45 -9.59
C GLU A 532 5.91 10.57 -10.55
N PHE A 533 6.84 11.43 -10.15
CA PHE A 533 7.37 12.49 -11.01
C PHE A 533 8.83 12.27 -11.39
N GLY A 534 9.39 11.09 -11.12
CA GLY A 534 10.78 10.76 -11.38
C GLY A 534 11.74 11.61 -10.55
N HIS A 535 11.55 11.66 -9.23
CA HIS A 535 12.44 12.36 -8.30
C HIS A 535 13.90 11.94 -8.55
N PRO A 536 14.85 12.90 -8.65
CA PRO A 536 16.26 12.60 -8.91
C PRO A 536 16.94 11.99 -7.68
N GLU A 537 18.23 11.65 -7.81
CA GLU A 537 19.09 11.19 -6.71
C GLU A 537 18.57 9.90 -6.05
N TRP A 538 18.77 9.79 -4.74
CA TRP A 538 18.39 8.67 -3.86
C TRP A 538 17.96 9.24 -2.50
N VAL A 539 17.58 8.35 -1.58
CA VAL A 539 17.21 8.58 -0.19
C VAL A 539 18.40 8.15 0.67
N ASP A 540 18.87 9.04 1.52
CA ASP A 540 19.89 8.70 2.53
C ASP A 540 19.56 9.42 3.83
N PHE A 541 19.45 8.64 4.89
CA PHE A 541 19.10 9.13 6.22
C PHE A 541 20.34 9.64 6.96
N PRO A 542 20.19 10.58 7.91
CA PRO A 542 21.29 11.04 8.74
C PRO A 542 21.97 9.87 9.48
N ARG A 543 23.26 9.69 9.22
CA ARG A 543 24.10 8.67 9.86
C ARG A 543 25.57 9.12 9.87
N GLU A 544 26.41 8.42 10.63
CA GLU A 544 27.83 8.75 10.73
C GLU A 544 28.50 8.84 9.35
N GLY A 545 28.21 7.87 8.46
CA GLY A 545 28.81 7.77 7.12
C GLY A 545 28.48 8.92 6.15
N ASN A 546 27.51 9.79 6.46
CA ASN A 546 27.22 11.00 5.67
C ASN A 546 27.27 12.29 6.50
N GLY A 547 27.88 12.23 7.69
CA GLY A 547 28.00 13.38 8.58
C GLY A 547 26.67 13.84 9.19
N ASN A 548 25.73 12.92 9.42
CA ASN A 548 24.36 13.20 9.89
C ASN A 548 23.59 14.17 8.99
N SER A 549 23.76 14.01 7.67
CA SER A 549 23.16 14.89 6.67
C SER A 549 21.68 14.57 6.43
N TYR A 550 20.87 15.62 6.32
CA TYR A 550 19.47 15.54 5.88
C TYR A 550 19.30 15.82 4.37
N GLN A 551 20.40 15.96 3.62
CA GLN A 551 20.40 16.36 2.20
C GLN A 551 19.47 15.50 1.33
N HIS A 552 19.46 14.20 1.58
CA HIS A 552 18.69 13.21 0.82
C HIS A 552 17.54 12.61 1.64
N ALA A 553 17.36 13.02 2.89
CA ALA A 553 16.26 12.60 3.78
C ALA A 553 15.03 13.53 3.64
N ARG A 554 14.61 13.81 2.41
CA ARG A 554 13.57 14.77 2.06
C ARG A 554 12.99 14.52 0.66
N ARG A 555 11.90 15.19 0.28
CA ARG A 555 11.28 15.15 -1.07
C ARG A 555 11.22 16.53 -1.72
N ARG A 556 11.82 16.65 -2.91
CA ARG A 556 11.86 17.89 -3.71
C ARG A 556 10.57 18.16 -4.48
N TRP A 557 9.50 18.51 -3.78
CA TRP A 557 8.21 18.88 -4.39
C TRP A 557 8.31 20.13 -5.29
N ASP A 558 9.28 21.01 -5.02
CA ASP A 558 9.57 22.18 -5.85
C ASP A 558 9.96 21.82 -7.29
N LEU A 559 10.42 20.59 -7.55
CA LEU A 559 10.78 20.15 -8.89
C LEU A 559 9.56 19.87 -9.77
N CYS A 560 8.54 19.20 -9.24
CA CYS A 560 7.30 18.93 -9.98
C CYS A 560 6.40 20.18 -10.06
N ASP A 561 6.44 21.05 -9.05
CA ASP A 561 5.67 22.30 -9.02
C ASP A 561 6.24 23.36 -9.99
N ASN A 562 7.49 23.22 -10.41
CA ASN A 562 8.14 24.19 -11.30
C ASN A 562 7.74 23.95 -12.76
N GLU A 563 6.88 24.84 -13.29
CA GLU A 563 6.43 24.83 -14.67
C GLU A 563 7.55 24.90 -15.73
N SER A 564 8.74 25.34 -15.35
CA SER A 564 9.91 25.40 -16.25
C SER A 564 10.73 24.11 -16.27
N LEU A 565 10.36 23.08 -15.50
CA LEU A 565 11.03 21.79 -15.44
C LEU A 565 10.15 20.66 -15.97
N ARG A 566 10.79 19.58 -16.41
CA ARG A 566 10.14 18.43 -17.05
C ARG A 566 9.53 17.41 -16.09
N TYR A 567 9.82 17.49 -14.79
CA TYR A 567 9.20 16.61 -13.77
C TYR A 567 7.67 16.69 -13.79
N LYS A 568 7.11 17.88 -14.09
CA LYS A 568 5.67 18.09 -14.25
C LYS A 568 5.04 17.18 -15.31
N HIS A 569 5.78 16.78 -16.34
CA HIS A 569 5.29 15.91 -17.41
C HIS A 569 5.08 14.48 -16.92
N LEU A 570 5.97 13.99 -16.04
CA LEU A 570 5.83 12.68 -15.40
C LEU A 570 4.69 12.72 -14.38
N TYR A 571 4.62 13.79 -13.58
CA TYR A 571 3.52 14.01 -12.64
C TYR A 571 2.14 14.06 -13.34
N GLU A 572 2.05 14.75 -14.48
CA GLU A 572 0.83 14.80 -15.28
C GLU A 572 0.47 13.43 -15.88
N PHE A 573 1.47 12.66 -16.32
CA PHE A 573 1.22 11.31 -16.81
C PHE A 573 0.67 10.40 -15.72
N GLU A 574 1.14 10.54 -14.47
CA GLU A 574 0.59 9.79 -13.33
C GLU A 574 -0.91 10.10 -13.11
N LYS A 575 -1.31 11.37 -13.21
CA LYS A 575 -2.73 11.76 -13.15
C LYS A 575 -3.54 11.08 -14.26
N ILE A 576 -2.98 11.03 -15.47
CA ILE A 576 -3.64 10.44 -16.64
C ILE A 576 -3.81 8.92 -16.49
N ILE A 577 -2.83 8.17 -15.97
CA ILE A 577 -2.98 6.72 -15.78
C ILE A 577 -4.08 6.40 -14.75
N HIS A 578 -4.20 7.20 -13.69
CA HIS A 578 -5.26 7.02 -12.69
C HIS A 578 -6.63 7.48 -13.20
N ALA A 579 -6.68 8.55 -13.99
CA ALA A 579 -7.92 8.96 -14.67
C ALA A 579 -8.41 7.88 -15.64
N LEU A 580 -7.49 7.21 -16.36
CA LEU A 580 -7.82 6.05 -17.19
C LEU A 580 -8.42 4.92 -16.35
N ASP A 581 -7.80 4.56 -15.22
CA ASP A 581 -8.32 3.48 -14.36
C ASP A 581 -9.68 3.85 -13.72
N ASN A 582 -9.93 5.12 -13.41
CA ASN A 582 -11.24 5.55 -12.94
C ASN A 582 -12.33 5.43 -14.02
N ALA A 583 -12.00 5.75 -15.28
CA ALA A 583 -12.94 5.68 -16.40
C ALA A 583 -13.13 4.24 -16.91
N HIS A 584 -12.06 3.46 -16.90
CA HIS A 584 -11.99 2.09 -17.41
C HIS A 584 -11.15 1.23 -16.45
N PRO A 585 -11.72 0.74 -15.33
CA PRO A 585 -10.96 0.03 -14.31
C PRO A 585 -10.19 -1.17 -14.86
N PHE A 586 -8.89 -1.21 -14.62
CA PHE A 586 -7.94 -2.26 -15.00
C PHE A 586 -6.96 -2.62 -13.87
N CYS A 587 -6.77 -1.75 -12.87
CA CYS A 587 -5.94 -1.93 -11.66
C CYS A 587 -6.73 -2.61 -10.53
N ARG A 588 -7.38 -3.71 -10.88
CA ARG A 588 -8.11 -4.62 -9.99
C ARG A 588 -8.24 -5.97 -10.69
N PHE A 589 -8.85 -6.96 -10.05
CA PHE A 589 -9.15 -8.22 -10.71
C PHE A 589 -9.97 -7.99 -11.99
N GLN A 590 -9.51 -8.57 -13.11
CA GLN A 590 -10.20 -8.52 -14.39
C GLN A 590 -10.39 -9.93 -14.91
N ALA A 591 -11.62 -10.25 -15.31
CA ALA A 591 -11.92 -11.54 -15.92
C ALA A 591 -11.21 -11.71 -17.28
N HIS A 592 -10.96 -10.61 -17.98
CA HIS A 592 -10.22 -10.60 -19.24
C HIS A 592 -8.86 -9.94 -19.08
N GLN A 593 -7.80 -10.74 -19.23
CA GLN A 593 -6.43 -10.29 -19.44
C GLN A 593 -5.78 -11.21 -20.46
N TYR A 594 -5.27 -10.67 -21.56
CA TYR A 594 -4.69 -11.45 -22.64
C TYR A 594 -3.49 -10.73 -23.25
N ILE A 595 -2.33 -11.41 -23.29
CA ILE A 595 -1.15 -10.92 -23.99
C ILE A 595 -1.35 -11.19 -25.49
N VAL A 596 -1.66 -10.15 -26.26
CA VAL A 596 -1.87 -10.24 -27.70
C VAL A 596 -0.54 -10.39 -28.43
N LEU A 597 0.48 -9.66 -28.00
CA LEU A 597 1.79 -9.60 -28.66
C LEU A 597 2.90 -9.34 -27.65
N GLN A 598 4.02 -10.02 -27.83
CA GLN A 598 5.31 -9.75 -27.17
C GLN A 598 6.41 -9.98 -28.21
N HIS A 599 6.61 -9.02 -29.10
CA HIS A 599 7.42 -9.19 -30.30
C HIS A 599 8.86 -8.72 -30.06
N GLU A 600 9.82 -9.65 -30.07
CA GLU A 600 11.23 -9.35 -29.79
C GLU A 600 11.89 -8.45 -30.83
N GLY A 601 11.62 -8.65 -32.13
CA GLY A 601 12.20 -7.82 -33.20
C GLY A 601 11.70 -6.39 -33.14
N ASP A 602 10.38 -6.22 -33.28
CA ASP A 602 9.71 -4.91 -33.23
C ASP A 602 9.69 -4.25 -31.85
N LYS A 603 10.08 -4.96 -30.78
CA LYS A 603 10.03 -4.49 -29.39
C LYS A 603 8.64 -3.99 -28.99
N LEU A 604 7.60 -4.72 -29.40
CA LEU A 604 6.20 -4.39 -29.13
C LEU A 604 5.60 -5.31 -28.09
N ILE A 605 4.91 -4.74 -27.10
CA ILE A 605 4.03 -5.46 -26.17
C ILE A 605 2.60 -4.95 -26.38
N VAL A 606 1.66 -5.87 -26.57
CA VAL A 606 0.23 -5.56 -26.69
C VAL A 606 -0.58 -6.41 -25.73
N VAL A 607 -1.44 -5.76 -24.96
CA VAL A 607 -2.27 -6.39 -23.93
C VAL A 607 -3.73 -5.98 -24.12
N GLU A 608 -4.63 -6.95 -24.05
CA GLU A 608 -6.04 -6.69 -23.78
C GLU A 608 -6.30 -6.87 -22.30
N LYS A 609 -6.97 -5.90 -21.67
CA LYS A 609 -7.32 -6.01 -20.26
C LYS A 609 -8.64 -5.32 -19.93
N GLY A 610 -9.41 -5.92 -19.03
CA GLY A 610 -10.63 -5.35 -18.49
C GLY A 610 -11.70 -5.10 -19.54
N ASP A 611 -12.43 -4.00 -19.39
CA ASP A 611 -13.54 -3.66 -20.28
C ASP A 611 -13.02 -3.10 -21.61
N ARG A 612 -12.63 -4.01 -22.51
CA ARG A 612 -12.33 -3.74 -23.92
C ARG A 612 -11.20 -2.74 -24.16
N LEU A 613 -10.23 -2.68 -23.24
CA LEU A 613 -9.02 -1.90 -23.43
C LEU A 613 -7.98 -2.71 -24.21
N LEU A 614 -7.26 -2.00 -25.08
CA LEU A 614 -6.12 -2.49 -25.84
C LEU A 614 -4.92 -1.57 -25.58
N PHE A 615 -3.97 -2.06 -24.80
CA PHE A 615 -2.73 -1.39 -24.47
C PHE A 615 -1.66 -1.75 -25.50
N VAL A 616 -0.95 -0.75 -26.01
CA VAL A 616 0.06 -0.90 -27.06
C VAL A 616 1.33 -0.18 -26.61
N PHE A 617 2.43 -0.91 -26.46
CA PHE A 617 3.73 -0.39 -26.02
C PHE A 617 4.77 -0.66 -27.09
N ASN A 618 5.45 0.39 -27.56
CA ASN A 618 6.60 0.30 -28.46
C ASN A 618 7.88 0.66 -27.72
N PHE A 619 8.61 -0.35 -27.27
CA PHE A 619 9.92 -0.22 -26.63
C PHE A 619 11.07 -0.09 -27.63
N HIS A 620 10.81 -0.09 -28.94
CA HIS A 620 11.87 0.06 -29.91
C HIS A 620 12.55 1.42 -29.74
N HIS A 621 13.88 1.40 -29.67
CA HIS A 621 14.70 2.58 -29.41
C HIS A 621 14.70 3.65 -30.53
N SER A 622 14.08 3.37 -31.69
CA SER A 622 14.13 4.25 -32.87
C SER A 622 13.04 4.00 -33.93
N GLN A 623 12.56 2.77 -34.08
CA GLN A 623 11.59 2.42 -35.13
C GLN A 623 10.16 2.83 -34.73
N SER A 624 9.50 3.52 -35.65
CA SER A 624 8.07 3.82 -35.59
C SER A 624 7.32 3.01 -36.64
N TYR A 625 6.06 2.65 -36.37
CA TYR A 625 5.26 1.78 -37.23
C TYR A 625 3.95 2.44 -37.66
N SER A 626 3.73 2.71 -38.96
CA SER A 626 2.58 3.51 -39.45
C SER A 626 1.26 2.75 -39.57
N ASP A 627 1.30 1.48 -39.98
CA ASP A 627 0.13 0.67 -40.31
C ASP A 627 0.17 -0.69 -39.58
N TYR A 628 0.64 -0.69 -38.33
CA TYR A 628 0.90 -1.93 -37.60
C TYR A 628 -0.41 -2.65 -37.29
N ARG A 629 -0.51 -3.92 -37.71
CA ARG A 629 -1.71 -4.73 -37.45
C ARG A 629 -1.67 -5.28 -36.03
N ILE A 630 -2.73 -5.00 -35.27
CA ILE A 630 -2.92 -5.50 -33.92
C ILE A 630 -4.20 -6.30 -33.86
N GLY A 631 -4.09 -7.57 -33.47
CA GLY A 631 -5.24 -8.44 -33.24
C GLY A 631 -6.06 -7.98 -32.04
N THR A 632 -7.38 -8.13 -32.09
CA THR A 632 -8.26 -7.87 -30.96
C THR A 632 -9.48 -8.79 -30.92
N TYR A 633 -9.97 -9.07 -29.71
CA TYR A 633 -11.16 -9.89 -29.45
C TYR A 633 -12.44 -9.23 -29.89
N TRP A 634 -12.60 -7.96 -29.56
CA TRP A 634 -13.85 -7.25 -29.76
C TRP A 634 -13.84 -6.61 -31.13
N GLY A 635 -14.70 -7.12 -32.02
CA GLY A 635 -14.95 -6.46 -33.30
C GLY A 635 -15.72 -5.17 -33.04
N GLY A 636 -15.23 -4.03 -33.51
CA GLY A 636 -15.86 -2.75 -33.21
C GLY A 636 -15.06 -1.53 -33.64
N ARG A 637 -15.45 -0.39 -33.08
CA ARG A 637 -14.81 0.91 -33.25
C ARG A 637 -14.02 1.28 -31.99
N TYR A 638 -12.75 1.58 -32.19
CA TYR A 638 -11.81 1.93 -31.13
C TYR A 638 -11.45 3.41 -31.20
N LYS A 639 -11.29 4.03 -30.02
CA LYS A 639 -10.74 5.38 -29.87
C LYS A 639 -9.59 5.36 -28.88
N LEU A 640 -8.65 6.28 -29.07
CA LEU A 640 -7.56 6.52 -28.13
C LEU A 640 -8.14 7.08 -26.81
N VAL A 641 -7.71 6.53 -25.69
CA VAL A 641 -8.10 6.98 -24.33
C VAL A 641 -6.89 7.37 -23.48
N LEU A 642 -5.68 6.98 -23.88
CA LEU A 642 -4.43 7.43 -23.28
C LEU A 642 -3.33 7.46 -24.34
N ASP A 643 -2.52 8.52 -24.33
CA ASP A 643 -1.32 8.67 -25.14
C ASP A 643 -0.16 9.23 -24.31
N SER A 644 0.96 8.51 -24.28
CA SER A 644 2.19 8.98 -23.66
C SER A 644 2.99 9.93 -24.54
N ASP A 645 2.71 10.03 -25.84
CA ASP A 645 3.42 10.94 -26.75
C ASP A 645 2.86 12.37 -26.71
N GLY A 646 1.85 12.68 -25.90
CA GLY A 646 1.30 14.02 -25.78
C GLY A 646 2.31 15.08 -25.33
N MET A 647 2.20 16.32 -25.84
CA MET A 647 3.09 17.41 -25.44
C MET A 647 3.00 17.76 -23.94
N ASN A 648 1.81 17.60 -23.35
CA ASN A 648 1.58 17.80 -21.91
C ASN A 648 2.31 16.77 -21.04
N THR A 649 2.55 15.57 -21.57
CA THR A 649 3.30 14.49 -20.91
C THR A 649 4.75 14.43 -21.38
N GLY A 650 5.24 15.46 -22.08
CA GLY A 650 6.63 15.58 -22.51
C GLY A 650 7.01 14.72 -23.73
N GLY A 651 6.02 14.26 -24.50
CA GLY A 651 6.21 13.63 -25.80
C GLY A 651 6.16 14.61 -26.98
N HIS A 652 6.04 14.09 -28.21
CA HIS A 652 6.18 14.87 -29.45
C HIS A 652 4.84 15.24 -30.13
N GLY A 653 3.71 14.76 -29.62
CA GLY A 653 2.36 15.04 -30.11
C GLY A 653 2.07 14.43 -31.48
N ARG A 654 2.54 13.21 -31.76
CA ARG A 654 2.45 12.61 -33.10
C ARG A 654 1.19 11.76 -33.31
N VAL A 655 0.46 11.42 -32.24
CA VAL A 655 -0.75 10.58 -32.31
C VAL A 655 -2.00 11.46 -32.32
N HIS A 656 -2.90 11.24 -33.28
CA HIS A 656 -4.14 12.01 -33.42
C HIS A 656 -5.30 11.35 -32.67
N TRP A 657 -5.89 12.07 -31.70
CA TRP A 657 -6.95 11.56 -30.84
C TRP A 657 -8.31 11.38 -31.54
N ASP A 658 -8.58 12.14 -32.61
CA ASP A 658 -9.86 12.12 -33.33
C ASP A 658 -10.03 10.91 -34.27
N VAL A 659 -8.99 10.08 -34.41
CA VAL A 659 -9.02 8.92 -35.30
C VAL A 659 -9.83 7.79 -34.67
N VAL A 660 -10.85 7.33 -35.40
CA VAL A 660 -11.60 6.12 -35.05
C VAL A 660 -11.01 4.93 -35.79
N HIS A 661 -10.50 3.95 -35.04
CA HIS A 661 -9.91 2.74 -35.59
C HIS A 661 -11.00 1.65 -35.70
N THR A 662 -11.35 1.30 -36.93
CA THR A 662 -12.38 0.29 -37.23
C THR A 662 -11.72 -1.07 -37.45
N THR A 663 -12.19 -2.10 -36.76
CA THR A 663 -11.62 -3.45 -36.92
C THR A 663 -12.06 -4.14 -38.22
N ARG A 664 -11.22 -5.05 -38.71
CA ARG A 664 -11.50 -5.95 -39.84
C ARG A 664 -11.72 -7.37 -39.34
N THR A 665 -12.60 -8.12 -40.02
CA THR A 665 -12.94 -9.51 -39.67
C THR A 665 -11.98 -10.48 -40.36
N GLU A 666 -10.81 -10.64 -39.78
CA GLU A 666 -9.76 -11.55 -40.23
C GLU A 666 -8.88 -11.88 -39.02
N GLN A 667 -8.48 -13.14 -38.90
CA GLN A 667 -7.70 -13.61 -37.76
C GLN A 667 -6.28 -13.00 -37.79
N TRP A 668 -5.86 -12.42 -36.68
CA TRP A 668 -4.51 -11.89 -36.50
C TRP A 668 -4.08 -12.02 -35.03
N HIS A 669 -2.82 -12.39 -34.75
CA HIS A 669 -2.30 -12.61 -33.38
C HIS A 669 -3.22 -13.50 -32.50
N ASN A 670 -3.79 -14.58 -33.07
CA ASN A 670 -4.76 -15.45 -32.40
C ASN A 670 -6.03 -14.75 -31.88
N ARG A 671 -6.37 -13.59 -32.46
CA ARG A 671 -7.61 -12.86 -32.21
C ARG A 671 -8.50 -12.86 -33.47
N PRO A 672 -9.83 -12.80 -33.31
CA PRO A 672 -10.79 -12.87 -34.44
C PRO A 672 -10.83 -11.63 -35.33
N TYR A 673 -10.37 -10.47 -34.83
CA TYR A 673 -10.34 -9.21 -35.56
C TYR A 673 -8.95 -8.58 -35.50
N TYR A 674 -8.70 -7.56 -36.34
CA TYR A 674 -7.56 -6.66 -36.18
C TYR A 674 -7.90 -5.22 -36.51
N LEU A 675 -7.11 -4.28 -35.97
CA LEU A 675 -7.07 -2.89 -36.38
C LEU A 675 -5.63 -2.50 -36.78
N GLN A 676 -5.47 -1.34 -37.41
CA GLN A 676 -4.18 -0.76 -37.74
C GLN A 676 -4.00 0.57 -37.01
N VAL A 677 -2.80 0.78 -36.46
CA VAL A 677 -2.45 1.95 -35.66
C VAL A 677 -1.06 2.47 -36.03
N TYR A 678 -0.85 3.76 -35.81
CA TYR A 678 0.47 4.38 -35.84
C TYR A 678 1.11 4.35 -34.44
N ILE A 679 2.29 3.75 -34.34
CA ILE A 679 2.98 3.52 -33.07
C ILE A 679 4.40 4.12 -33.14
N PRO A 680 4.60 5.36 -32.65
CA PRO A 680 5.93 5.95 -32.59
C PRO A 680 6.87 5.18 -31.64
N ALA A 681 8.18 5.28 -31.90
CA ALA A 681 9.22 4.71 -31.03
C ALA A 681 9.12 5.25 -29.59
N ARG A 682 9.31 4.38 -28.60
CA ARG A 682 9.22 4.69 -27.16
C ARG A 682 7.91 5.39 -26.77
N THR A 683 6.79 4.76 -27.13
CA THR A 683 5.46 5.23 -26.73
C THR A 683 4.60 4.09 -26.18
N CYS A 684 3.71 4.43 -25.26
CA CYS A 684 2.53 3.64 -24.93
C CYS A 684 1.24 4.40 -25.26
N GLN A 685 0.26 3.64 -25.77
CA GLN A 685 -1.05 4.10 -26.17
C GLN A 685 -2.10 3.12 -25.64
N VAL A 686 -3.29 3.61 -25.25
CA VAL A 686 -4.41 2.75 -24.85
C VAL A 686 -5.63 3.12 -25.67
N TYR A 687 -6.26 2.11 -26.25
CA TYR A 687 -7.48 2.23 -27.02
C TYR A 687 -8.65 1.54 -26.30
N HIS A 688 -9.84 2.12 -26.41
CA HIS A 688 -11.07 1.53 -25.88
C HIS A 688 -12.05 1.23 -27.02
N CYS A 689 -12.61 0.02 -27.05
CA CYS A 689 -13.70 -0.36 -27.96
C CYS A 689 -15.02 0.23 -27.46
N PHE A 690 -15.40 1.40 -27.96
CA PHE A 690 -16.59 2.11 -27.47
C PHE A 690 -17.90 1.65 -28.13
N GLU A 691 -17.82 0.85 -29.18
CA GLU A 691 -18.98 0.20 -29.81
C GLU A 691 -18.55 -1.09 -30.52
N THR A 692 -19.21 -2.20 -30.19
CA THR A 692 -18.97 -3.49 -30.87
C THR A 692 -19.89 -3.72 -32.07
N TRP A 693 -19.49 -4.62 -32.96
CA TRP A 693 -20.33 -5.08 -34.07
C TRP A 693 -21.62 -5.78 -33.62
N GLU A 694 -21.65 -6.31 -32.41
CA GLU A 694 -22.87 -6.88 -31.81
C GLU A 694 -23.83 -5.76 -31.37
N GLU A 695 -23.31 -4.76 -30.66
CA GLU A 695 -24.09 -3.59 -30.22
C GLU A 695 -24.63 -2.77 -31.40
N GLU A 696 -23.85 -2.61 -32.47
CA GLU A 696 -24.28 -1.93 -33.69
C GLU A 696 -25.44 -2.68 -34.36
N LYS A 697 -25.36 -4.02 -34.45
CA LYS A 697 -26.45 -4.84 -34.99
C LYS A 697 -27.71 -4.73 -34.15
N GLU A 698 -27.59 -4.81 -32.82
CA GLU A 698 -28.73 -4.68 -31.91
C GLU A 698 -29.42 -3.31 -32.02
N LYS A 699 -28.64 -2.22 -32.12
CA LYS A 699 -29.19 -0.87 -32.36
C LYS A 699 -29.92 -0.82 -33.70
N GLY A 700 -29.30 -1.34 -34.77
CA GLY A 700 -29.92 -1.39 -36.10
C GLY A 700 -31.20 -2.22 -36.16
N GLU A 701 -31.30 -3.29 -35.37
CA GLU A 701 -32.52 -4.10 -35.24
C GLU A 701 -33.60 -3.40 -34.41
N LYS A 702 -33.24 -2.73 -33.31
CA LYS A 702 -34.16 -1.91 -32.50
C LYS A 702 -34.70 -0.73 -33.31
N ASP A 703 -33.87 -0.06 -34.10
CA ASP A 703 -34.29 1.03 -34.97
C ASP A 703 -35.24 0.55 -36.06
N LYS A 704 -34.97 -0.62 -36.67
CA LYS A 704 -35.88 -1.26 -37.62
C LYS A 704 -37.21 -1.69 -36.99
N GLN A 705 -37.21 -2.16 -35.74
CA GLN A 705 -38.44 -2.49 -35.00
C GLN A 705 -39.25 -1.25 -34.61
N THR A 706 -38.56 -0.15 -34.26
CA THR A 706 -39.20 1.13 -33.94
C THR A 706 -39.79 1.77 -35.19
N ALA A 707 -39.07 1.70 -36.32
CA ALA A 707 -39.57 2.12 -37.64
C ALA A 707 -40.78 1.29 -38.10
N LYS A 708 -40.77 -0.04 -37.91
CA LYS A 708 -41.92 -0.92 -38.20
C LYS A 708 -43.12 -0.64 -37.29
N LYS A 709 -42.91 -0.25 -36.02
CA LYS A 709 -43.99 0.18 -35.13
C LYS A 709 -44.57 1.55 -35.53
N SER A 710 -43.77 2.47 -36.09
CA SER A 710 -44.30 3.72 -36.65
C SER A 710 -45.04 3.53 -37.98
N GLU A 711 -44.69 2.52 -38.78
CA GLU A 711 -45.44 2.16 -40.00
C GLU A 711 -46.71 1.34 -39.71
N GLY A 712 -46.74 0.57 -38.61
CA GLY A 712 -47.89 -0.23 -38.18
C GLY A 712 -48.97 0.52 -37.38
N VAL A 713 -48.85 1.84 -37.21
CA VAL A 713 -49.85 2.70 -36.52
C VAL A 713 -50.60 3.62 -37.50
N VAL A 714 -50.42 3.44 -38.82
CA VAL A 714 -51.15 4.23 -39.85
C VAL A 714 -52.44 3.56 -40.33
N ASP A 715 -52.85 2.41 -39.78
CA ASP A 715 -54.08 1.73 -40.19
C ASP A 715 -54.91 1.19 -39.01
N ASP A 716 -55.29 2.10 -38.10
CA ASP A 716 -56.60 2.04 -37.42
C ASP A 716 -56.78 3.29 -36.54
N THR A 717 -57.35 4.36 -37.12
CA THR A 717 -58.25 5.34 -36.47
C THR A 717 -58.58 6.50 -37.44
N LYS A 718 -59.56 6.26 -38.30
CA LYS A 718 -60.44 7.33 -38.80
C LYS A 718 -61.86 7.04 -38.30
N GLU A 719 -62.17 7.50 -37.10
CA GLU A 719 -63.50 8.05 -36.81
C GLU A 719 -63.56 8.74 -35.44
N LYS A 720 -64.18 9.92 -35.47
CA LYS A 720 -64.72 10.74 -34.36
C LYS A 720 -63.77 11.71 -33.66
N ALA A 721 -63.92 12.97 -34.09
CA ALA A 721 -63.55 14.17 -33.37
C ALA A 721 -64.38 14.35 -32.09
N GLY A 722 -63.73 14.85 -31.04
CA GLY A 722 -64.35 15.48 -29.88
C GLY A 722 -63.54 15.37 -28.59
N GLY A 723 -63.02 16.50 -28.10
CA GLY A 723 -62.78 16.71 -26.66
C GLY A 723 -61.33 16.78 -26.15
N ASP A 724 -60.94 17.99 -25.75
CA ASP A 724 -60.17 18.37 -24.55
C ASP A 724 -58.68 18.02 -24.35
N GLU A 725 -57.90 19.11 -24.34
CA GLU A 725 -56.89 19.55 -23.35
C GLU A 725 -56.02 18.55 -22.55
N LYS A 726 -54.71 18.86 -22.58
CA LYS A 726 -53.57 18.45 -21.71
C LYS A 726 -52.74 17.24 -22.15
N ALA A 727 -51.67 17.52 -22.91
CA ALA A 727 -50.36 16.87 -22.78
C ALA A 727 -49.33 17.56 -23.69
N ASN A 728 -48.68 18.62 -23.21
CA ASN A 728 -47.48 19.16 -23.86
C ASN A 728 -46.45 19.55 -22.78
N THR A 729 -45.78 18.53 -22.23
CA THR A 729 -44.59 18.67 -21.37
C THR A 729 -43.92 17.31 -21.30
N ARG A 730 -43.10 16.97 -22.30
CA ARG A 730 -42.02 15.95 -22.18
C ARG A 730 -41.09 15.80 -23.40
N VAL A 731 -41.07 16.74 -24.34
CA VAL A 731 -40.15 16.71 -25.50
C VAL A 731 -39.08 17.81 -25.46
N GLU A 732 -39.10 18.70 -24.47
CA GLU A 732 -38.07 19.74 -24.30
C GLU A 732 -36.93 19.34 -23.32
N GLU A 733 -37.00 18.20 -22.63
CA GLU A 733 -35.99 17.82 -21.62
C GLU A 733 -34.83 16.96 -22.14
N VAL A 734 -34.88 16.48 -23.39
CA VAL A 734 -33.77 15.67 -23.96
C VAL A 734 -32.80 16.51 -24.81
N SER A 735 -33.23 17.69 -25.27
CA SER A 735 -32.38 18.65 -25.98
C SER A 735 -31.58 19.58 -25.04
N ALA A 736 -31.93 19.64 -23.75
CA ALA A 736 -31.30 20.54 -22.77
C ALA A 736 -30.10 19.93 -22.02
N VAL A 737 -29.85 18.62 -22.18
CA VAL A 737 -28.74 17.91 -21.51
C VAL A 737 -27.49 17.87 -22.40
N ALA A 738 -27.64 17.83 -23.73
CA ALA A 738 -26.53 17.89 -24.66
C ALA A 738 -25.87 19.29 -24.74
N ALA A 739 -26.62 20.36 -24.51
CA ALA A 739 -26.10 21.74 -24.54
C ALA A 739 -25.35 22.15 -23.25
N LYS A 740 -25.51 21.41 -22.14
CA LYS A 740 -24.84 21.73 -20.86
C LYS A 740 -23.45 21.10 -20.71
N ILE A 741 -23.06 20.18 -21.60
CA ILE A 741 -21.72 19.56 -21.59
C ILE A 741 -20.71 20.44 -22.34
N ASP A 742 -21.12 21.13 -23.41
CA ASP A 742 -20.25 22.07 -24.15
C ASP A 742 -19.97 23.38 -23.38
N GLU A 743 -20.88 23.83 -22.50
CA GLU A 743 -20.67 25.03 -21.68
C GLU A 743 -19.66 24.80 -20.53
N ALA A 744 -19.53 23.58 -20.01
CA ALA A 744 -18.58 23.26 -18.94
C ALA A 744 -17.12 23.24 -19.42
N VAL A 745 -16.88 22.96 -20.70
CA VAL A 745 -15.53 22.94 -21.30
C VAL A 745 -15.04 24.36 -21.64
N HIS A 746 -15.95 25.30 -21.95
CA HIS A 746 -15.57 26.68 -22.29
C HIS A 746 -15.50 27.65 -21.10
N LEU A 747 -16.12 27.35 -19.96
CA LEU A 747 -16.09 28.22 -18.78
C LEU A 747 -14.74 28.24 -18.04
N ASN A 748 -13.95 27.16 -18.07
CA ASN A 748 -12.62 27.10 -17.45
C ASN A 748 -11.52 27.89 -18.20
N GLY A 749 -11.72 28.20 -19.49
CA GLY A 749 -10.81 29.05 -20.26
C GLY A 749 -10.94 30.54 -19.95
N SER A 750 -12.12 30.99 -19.50
CA SER A 750 -12.43 32.41 -19.32
C SER A 750 -12.04 32.96 -17.94
N GLN A 751 -11.99 32.12 -16.90
CA GLN A 751 -11.62 32.57 -15.54
C GLN A 751 -10.12 32.88 -15.39
N LYS A 752 -9.24 32.22 -16.15
CA LYS A 752 -7.80 32.56 -16.17
C LYS A 752 -7.49 33.87 -16.92
N ALA A 753 -8.39 34.36 -17.77
CA ALA A 753 -8.21 35.62 -18.49
C ALA A 753 -8.68 36.86 -17.70
N SER A 754 -9.59 36.70 -16.72
CA SER A 754 -10.07 37.82 -15.90
C SER A 754 -9.15 38.16 -14.72
N ALA A 755 -8.45 37.16 -14.14
CA ALA A 755 -7.50 37.37 -13.04
C ALA A 755 -6.25 38.18 -13.48
N LYS A 756 -5.77 38.01 -14.72
CA LYS A 756 -4.64 38.78 -15.28
C LYS A 756 -4.97 40.23 -15.63
N ARG A 757 -6.25 40.63 -15.58
CA ARG A 757 -6.69 42.01 -15.89
C ARG A 757 -6.94 42.87 -14.65
N GLN A 758 -7.02 42.28 -13.45
CA GLN A 758 -7.19 43.02 -12.19
C GLN A 758 -5.87 43.40 -11.49
N GLU A 759 -4.75 42.74 -11.79
CA GLU A 759 -3.44 43.13 -11.22
C GLU A 759 -2.74 44.31 -11.94
N LYS A 760 -3.27 44.77 -13.08
CA LYS A 760 -2.69 45.89 -13.84
C LYS A 760 -3.31 47.27 -13.59
N VAL A 761 -4.20 47.40 -12.60
CA VAL A 761 -4.87 48.69 -12.28
C VAL A 761 -4.53 49.23 -10.88
N VAL A 762 -3.70 48.55 -10.08
CA VAL A 762 -3.31 49.03 -8.73
C VAL A 762 -1.84 49.47 -8.61
N ALA A 763 -1.04 49.38 -9.68
CA ALA A 763 0.30 50.00 -9.72
C ALA A 763 0.21 51.39 -10.40
N GLY A 764 -0.32 52.37 -9.69
CA GLY A 764 -0.45 53.73 -10.22
C GLY A 764 -1.24 54.69 -9.35
N LYS A 765 -0.84 54.84 -8.07
CA LYS A 765 -0.98 56.02 -7.19
C LYS A 765 -0.78 55.63 -5.72
N ALA A 766 0.47 55.69 -5.27
CA ALA A 766 0.93 56.10 -3.94
C ALA A 766 2.46 56.00 -3.95
#